data_AF-A0AA37KLS3-F1
#
_entry.id   AF-A0AA37KLS3-F1
#
_cell.length_a   1.000
_cell.length_b   1.000
_cell.length_c   1.000
_cell.angle_alpha   90.00
_cell.angle_beta   90.00
_cell.angle_gamma   90.00
#
_symmetry.space_group_name_H-M   'P 1'
#
loop_
_entity.id
_entity.type
_entity.pdbx_description
1 polymer ?
#
loop_
_entity_poly.entity_id
_entity_poly.type
_entity_poly.pdbx_seq_one_letter_code
_entity_poly.pdbx_strand_id
1 'polypeptide(L)'
;MKYAKRYMAKIGSAGILLAALAATACMDHGDDIPLIELGAVENSFTVNATAGHVDIQVYSNQPAVLSFLDDGASWADLSDTRLPLDGKFYIDYADNAGFPRMTRVLIQSADAVRSDTVVLRQRGARVPAMAFEGGTSTNVPGSSGGKASVRFGTNIAPDELTFTTQYDAGEEPAEEWLSEISLQPAGEEEYTFNFDYAGNDTDELRTATVTVSYVNGWEETEQLTLNVIQRTKNDMLGHDISFAELREKALTVSKVDEYWLLEGYVVSDRDSKNAGNNPMPTDMSVDYSGCEKTVYLESPDGRYGFCVETATPEDNAFTRYDKVKILLKDAELVFEPDPDRYMIKGIRSSMIVERVTGNDASVLPVKQKYISELTDEDIYTFVTLRDCEFAVRKGSLTPVHEGYTLADAQGRLNMYPRLVRDNKGGLIHLLTNTTCPYRRNGTRLPYGSGELAGVIVHERFPQYEYVDTADDLANGIIGSYQIRHMSFADIRFAEDRSQSFSETLTEYCYVKGKAAAADGYAYWYPTWGTNGRFTQTASKSAYPNGVYNAACWHYLGWCGTARGTAPFRSHIGNDGYSGFGVILEDGTNYAVKSTAVNTDGKGTDQANWLAWVTTYWWNASTDRPYAWVVEFSTAGISSDRVSLIMSVQSGRATLNAGPYFWKVQWSATGDYESDEGWFDVEAAQTAPDGSAYTFTQPDFPVFATQRSWQLPAYKQVEIPLPAEIMGREKVWLRIQPASRLSSGLGFLDGSIPMGYNAAGAMDYLAVRYNR
;
A
#
# COMPACT_ATOMS: atom_id res chain seq x y z
N MET A 1 19.97 -16.99 -66.40
CA MET A 1 21.29 -16.66 -67.00
C MET A 1 21.51 -15.17 -66.83
N LYS A 2 22.60 -14.60 -66.33
CA LYS A 2 23.96 -15.05 -66.01
C LYS A 2 24.64 -13.79 -65.44
N TYR A 3 25.39 -13.92 -64.35
CA TYR A 3 26.66 -13.25 -64.08
C TYR A 3 26.88 -11.77 -64.48
N ALA A 4 27.13 -10.90 -63.50
CA ALA A 4 28.15 -9.85 -63.62
C ALA A 4 29.53 -10.53 -63.43
N LYS A 5 30.53 -10.48 -64.33
CA LYS A 5 31.34 -9.32 -64.76
C LYS A 5 31.65 -8.40 -63.58
N ARG A 6 32.68 -8.71 -62.79
CA ARG A 6 34.13 -8.50 -63.02
C ARG A 6 34.55 -7.39 -62.05
N TYR A 7 35.51 -7.71 -61.20
CA TYR A 7 36.20 -6.81 -60.26
C TYR A 7 36.47 -5.43 -60.89
N MET A 8 36.23 -4.35 -60.11
CA MET A 8 36.48 -2.92 -60.40
C MET A 8 35.50 -2.29 -61.42
N ALA A 9 34.73 -1.24 -61.13
CA ALA A 9 34.99 -0.10 -60.23
C ALA A 9 33.72 0.52 -59.59
N LYS A 10 33.90 0.95 -58.32
CA LYS A 10 33.14 1.94 -57.50
C LYS A 10 31.69 1.58 -57.09
N ILE A 11 31.51 1.10 -55.84
CA ILE A 11 31.17 1.86 -54.61
C ILE A 11 29.73 2.42 -54.64
N GLY A 12 28.89 1.91 -53.74
CA GLY A 12 27.75 2.64 -53.19
C GLY A 12 26.37 2.02 -53.43
N SER A 13 25.73 1.68 -52.30
CA SER A 13 24.27 1.72 -52.00
C SER A 13 23.28 0.65 -52.50
N ALA A 14 22.45 0.23 -51.53
CA ALA A 14 21.05 -0.24 -51.60
C ALA A 14 20.79 -1.60 -52.29
N GLY A 15 20.03 -2.55 -51.73
CA GLY A 15 18.84 -2.42 -50.91
C GLY A 15 17.65 -2.93 -51.73
N ILE A 16 16.91 -3.91 -51.20
CA ILE A 16 15.54 -4.24 -51.60
C ILE A 16 15.38 -4.81 -53.02
N LEU A 17 15.07 -6.10 -53.12
CA LEU A 17 13.97 -6.62 -53.96
C LEU A 17 13.86 -8.13 -53.68
N LEU A 18 12.88 -8.54 -52.86
CA LEU A 18 11.54 -8.95 -53.33
C LEU A 18 11.63 -10.24 -54.15
N ALA A 19 11.13 -11.34 -53.62
CA ALA A 19 9.69 -11.65 -53.61
C ALA A 19 9.16 -11.82 -55.04
N ALA A 20 8.60 -13.01 -55.28
CA ALA A 20 7.86 -13.43 -56.46
C ALA A 20 8.68 -13.78 -57.71
N LEU A 21 8.90 -15.09 -57.89
CA LEU A 21 8.89 -15.85 -59.14
C LEU A 21 9.25 -17.31 -58.74
N ALA A 22 8.41 -18.06 -58.02
CA ALA A 22 7.04 -18.46 -58.36
C ALA A 22 6.89 -18.89 -59.83
N ALA A 23 6.55 -20.17 -59.97
CA ALA A 23 5.99 -20.86 -61.13
C ALA A 23 6.97 -21.55 -62.13
N THR A 24 7.03 -22.87 -61.93
CA THR A 24 7.11 -23.96 -62.94
C THR A 24 8.47 -24.49 -63.40
N ALA A 25 8.92 -25.57 -62.75
CA ALA A 25 9.32 -26.86 -63.34
C ALA A 25 9.86 -27.79 -62.23
N CYS A 26 8.98 -28.52 -61.52
CA CYS A 26 8.64 -29.94 -61.76
C CYS A 26 9.55 -30.93 -61.02
N MET A 27 9.02 -31.37 -59.87
CA MET A 27 9.06 -32.71 -59.27
C MET A 27 10.40 -33.43 -59.16
N ASP A 28 10.90 -33.52 -57.93
CA ASP A 28 11.48 -34.76 -57.43
C ASP A 28 10.99 -34.99 -56.00
N HIS A 29 10.70 -36.26 -55.68
CA HIS A 29 10.05 -36.70 -54.45
C HIS A 29 10.92 -36.41 -53.23
N GLY A 30 10.48 -35.48 -52.38
CA GLY A 30 11.00 -35.36 -51.02
C GLY A 30 10.29 -36.36 -50.12
N ASP A 31 11.03 -37.30 -49.57
CA ASP A 31 10.54 -38.23 -48.55
C ASP A 31 9.82 -37.45 -47.43
N ASP A 32 8.52 -37.73 -47.27
CA ASP A 32 7.73 -37.25 -46.13
C ASP A 32 8.38 -37.84 -44.87
N ILE A 33 9.14 -37.03 -44.13
CA ILE A 33 9.48 -37.37 -42.75
C ILE A 33 8.14 -37.40 -42.00
N PRO A 34 7.70 -38.55 -41.45
CA PRO A 34 6.43 -38.58 -40.73
C PRO A 34 6.53 -37.57 -39.58
N LEU A 35 5.59 -36.61 -39.52
CA LEU A 35 5.40 -35.80 -38.32
C LEU A 35 4.97 -36.76 -37.22
N ILE A 36 5.85 -37.12 -36.31
CA ILE A 36 5.53 -38.01 -35.18
C ILE A 36 5.19 -37.13 -33.98
N GLU A 37 4.00 -37.30 -33.43
CA GLU A 37 3.37 -36.47 -32.39
C GLU A 37 3.02 -37.37 -31.20
N LEU A 38 3.45 -36.99 -30.00
CA LEU A 38 3.03 -37.58 -28.72
C LEU A 38 3.27 -36.53 -27.62
N GLY A 39 2.20 -36.04 -27.00
CA GLY A 39 2.30 -35.14 -25.85
C GLY A 39 0.94 -34.74 -25.29
N ALA A 40 0.89 -34.50 -23.98
CA ALA A 40 -0.24 -33.82 -23.36
C ALA A 40 -0.22 -32.33 -23.70
N VAL A 41 -1.39 -31.70 -23.75
CA VAL A 41 -1.51 -30.25 -23.98
C VAL A 41 -1.05 -29.45 -22.76
N GLU A 42 -1.30 -30.00 -21.58
CA GLU A 42 -0.90 -29.46 -20.29
C GLU A 42 -0.37 -30.60 -19.42
N ASN A 43 0.81 -30.39 -18.82
CA ASN A 43 1.58 -31.46 -18.19
C ASN A 43 1.59 -31.36 -16.66
N SER A 44 0.84 -30.41 -16.08
CA SER A 44 0.78 -30.19 -14.63
C SER A 44 -0.57 -29.61 -14.23
N PHE A 45 -1.25 -30.27 -13.30
CA PHE A 45 -2.55 -29.85 -12.77
C PHE A 45 -2.48 -29.71 -11.25
N THR A 46 -3.05 -28.63 -10.71
CA THR A 46 -3.22 -28.45 -9.26
C THR A 46 -4.71 -28.42 -8.90
N VAL A 47 -5.15 -29.39 -8.11
CA VAL A 47 -6.55 -29.58 -7.73
C VAL A 47 -6.78 -29.34 -6.23
N ASN A 48 -8.05 -29.11 -5.85
CA ASN A 48 -8.45 -28.91 -4.46
C ASN A 48 -8.34 -30.20 -3.63
N ALA A 49 -8.44 -30.08 -2.30
CA ALA A 49 -8.40 -31.22 -1.40
C ALA A 49 -9.62 -32.14 -1.53
N THR A 50 -10.75 -31.63 -2.03
CA THR A 50 -11.95 -32.42 -2.25
C THR A 50 -11.81 -33.31 -3.48
N ALA A 51 -12.42 -34.49 -3.43
CA ALA A 51 -12.50 -35.43 -4.54
C ALA A 51 -13.04 -34.77 -5.80
N GLY A 52 -12.58 -35.25 -6.95
CA GLY A 52 -12.95 -34.69 -8.22
C GLY A 52 -12.26 -35.39 -9.37
N HIS A 53 -12.16 -34.65 -10.46
CA HIS A 53 -11.76 -35.16 -11.75
C HIS A 53 -11.00 -34.10 -12.53
N VAL A 54 -10.03 -34.53 -13.35
CA VAL A 54 -9.33 -33.66 -14.30
C VAL A 54 -9.22 -34.32 -15.66
N ASP A 55 -9.66 -33.61 -16.70
CA ASP A 55 -9.56 -34.02 -18.10
C ASP A 55 -8.17 -33.70 -18.67
N ILE A 56 -7.56 -34.66 -19.35
CA ILE A 56 -6.26 -34.51 -19.98
C ILE A 56 -6.39 -34.76 -21.49
N GLN A 57 -6.04 -33.74 -22.27
CA GLN A 57 -5.97 -33.84 -23.73
C GLN A 57 -4.57 -34.28 -24.14
N VAL A 58 -4.50 -35.33 -24.96
CA VAL A 58 -3.27 -35.86 -25.55
C VAL A 58 -3.38 -35.80 -27.07
N TYR A 59 -2.33 -35.32 -27.72
CA TYR A 59 -2.15 -35.47 -29.16
C TYR A 59 -1.14 -36.58 -29.40
N SER A 60 -1.54 -37.56 -30.19
CA SER A 60 -0.72 -38.71 -30.55
C SER A 60 -1.10 -39.26 -31.92
N ASN A 61 -0.11 -39.42 -32.79
CA ASN A 61 -0.32 -40.08 -34.08
C ASN A 61 -0.02 -41.59 -34.05
N GLN A 62 0.18 -42.16 -32.85
CA GLN A 62 0.37 -43.59 -32.59
C GLN A 62 -0.33 -44.02 -31.29
N PRO A 63 -0.57 -45.32 -31.05
CA PRO A 63 -1.13 -45.76 -29.78
C PRO A 63 -0.20 -45.45 -28.60
N ALA A 64 -0.78 -44.91 -27.53
CA ALA A 64 -0.12 -44.63 -26.26
C ALA A 64 -0.68 -45.50 -25.13
N VAL A 65 0.18 -45.87 -24.20
CA VAL A 65 -0.13 -46.56 -22.94
C VAL A 65 -0.01 -45.54 -21.81
N LEU A 66 -0.99 -45.57 -20.91
CA LEU A 66 -1.07 -44.69 -19.75
C LEU A 66 -0.84 -45.52 -18.49
N SER A 67 0.06 -45.06 -17.62
CA SER A 67 0.31 -45.70 -16.32
C SER A 67 0.80 -44.70 -15.30
N PHE A 68 0.47 -44.89 -14.03
CA PHE A 68 1.16 -44.15 -12.97
C PHE A 68 2.64 -44.53 -12.91
N LEU A 69 3.52 -43.55 -12.70
CA LEU A 69 4.95 -43.77 -12.45
C LEU A 69 5.21 -44.15 -10.98
N ASP A 70 4.32 -43.71 -10.09
CA ASP A 70 4.48 -43.88 -8.67
C ASP A 70 3.58 -45.05 -8.22
N ASP A 71 4.16 -46.07 -7.56
CA ASP A 71 3.43 -47.23 -7.03
C ASP A 71 2.40 -46.85 -5.93
N GLY A 72 2.37 -45.58 -5.50
CA GLY A 72 1.58 -45.04 -4.40
C GLY A 72 0.29 -44.30 -4.78
N ALA A 73 -0.11 -44.28 -6.06
CA ALA A 73 -1.26 -43.52 -6.56
C ALA A 73 -2.64 -44.11 -6.18
N SER A 74 -2.77 -44.83 -5.06
CA SER A 74 -4.02 -45.50 -4.63
C SER A 74 -5.24 -44.58 -4.41
N TRP A 75 -5.03 -43.26 -4.46
CA TRP A 75 -6.03 -42.22 -4.33
C TRP A 75 -6.47 -41.63 -5.68
N ALA A 76 -5.89 -42.07 -6.79
CA ALA A 76 -6.18 -41.61 -8.14
C ALA A 76 -6.35 -42.79 -9.10
N ASP A 77 -7.30 -42.68 -10.02
CA ASP A 77 -7.61 -43.69 -11.02
C ASP A 77 -7.63 -43.09 -12.42
N LEU A 78 -7.07 -43.82 -13.39
CA LEU A 78 -7.13 -43.45 -14.80
C LEU A 78 -8.43 -43.98 -15.43
N SER A 79 -9.13 -43.12 -16.18
CA SER A 79 -10.30 -43.54 -16.97
C SER A 79 -9.97 -44.62 -17.97
N ASP A 80 -8.76 -44.55 -18.51
CA ASP A 80 -8.25 -45.37 -19.59
C ASP A 80 -6.77 -45.66 -19.36
N THR A 81 -6.33 -46.82 -19.80
CA THR A 81 -4.91 -47.22 -19.75
C THR A 81 -4.27 -47.22 -21.14
N ARG A 82 -5.05 -46.89 -22.18
CA ARG A 82 -4.62 -46.85 -23.58
C ARG A 82 -5.37 -45.79 -24.37
N LEU A 83 -4.63 -45.07 -25.20
CA LEU A 83 -5.17 -44.17 -26.21
C LEU A 83 -4.74 -44.66 -27.60
N PRO A 84 -5.67 -44.87 -28.54
CA PRO A 84 -5.30 -45.36 -29.87
C PRO A 84 -4.59 -44.31 -30.73
N LEU A 85 -4.94 -43.03 -30.59
CA LEU A 85 -4.41 -41.84 -31.27
C LEU A 85 -4.70 -40.61 -30.38
N ASP A 86 -4.85 -39.42 -30.96
CA ASP A 86 -5.44 -38.23 -30.33
C ASP A 86 -6.67 -38.60 -29.51
N GLY A 87 -6.68 -38.14 -28.26
CA GLY A 87 -7.74 -38.51 -27.34
C GLY A 87 -7.66 -37.77 -26.03
N LYS A 88 -8.68 -38.05 -25.21
CA LYS A 88 -8.74 -37.60 -23.84
C LYS A 88 -8.79 -38.81 -22.94
N PHE A 89 -8.13 -38.69 -21.80
CA PHE A 89 -8.40 -39.51 -20.63
C PHE A 89 -8.60 -38.57 -19.46
N TYR A 90 -9.05 -39.09 -18.35
CA TYR A 90 -9.14 -38.33 -17.11
C TYR A 90 -8.53 -39.07 -15.94
N ILE A 91 -8.20 -38.29 -14.92
CA ILE A 91 -7.80 -38.81 -13.62
C ILE A 91 -8.91 -38.48 -12.63
N ASP A 92 -9.58 -39.51 -12.11
CA ASP A 92 -10.42 -39.38 -10.93
C ASP A 92 -9.52 -39.38 -9.69
N TYR A 93 -9.80 -38.53 -8.71
CA TYR A 93 -9.03 -38.46 -7.47
C TYR A 93 -9.95 -38.34 -6.25
N ALA A 94 -9.59 -39.05 -5.17
CA ALA A 94 -10.33 -39.06 -3.91
C ALA A 94 -10.01 -37.83 -3.03
N ASP A 95 -10.80 -37.64 -1.97
CA ASP A 95 -10.55 -36.61 -0.96
C ASP A 95 -9.15 -36.75 -0.33
N ASN A 96 -8.51 -35.63 -0.02
CA ASN A 96 -7.24 -35.56 0.68
C ASN A 96 -7.39 -34.90 2.06
N ALA A 97 -7.65 -35.73 3.08
CA ALA A 97 -7.73 -35.27 4.47
C ALA A 97 -6.36 -34.92 5.09
N GLY A 98 -5.25 -35.27 4.43
CA GLY A 98 -3.89 -35.09 4.92
C GLY A 98 -3.22 -33.82 4.39
N PHE A 99 -1.88 -33.87 4.33
CA PHE A 99 -1.02 -32.86 3.70
C PHE A 99 -1.06 -32.94 2.17
N PRO A 100 -0.53 -31.94 1.44
CA PRO A 100 -0.47 -31.99 -0.01
C PRO A 100 0.22 -33.26 -0.53
N ARG A 101 -0.30 -33.82 -1.63
CA ARG A 101 0.23 -35.04 -2.26
C ARG A 101 0.25 -34.89 -3.78
N MET A 102 1.11 -35.64 -4.46
CA MET A 102 1.12 -35.68 -5.93
C MET A 102 1.35 -37.09 -6.47
N THR A 103 1.01 -37.27 -7.74
CA THR A 103 1.34 -38.46 -8.52
C THR A 103 1.70 -38.06 -9.95
N ARG A 104 2.42 -38.92 -10.66
CA ARG A 104 2.79 -38.73 -12.06
C ARG A 104 2.20 -39.82 -12.93
N VAL A 105 1.68 -39.43 -14.10
CA VAL A 105 1.18 -40.35 -15.14
C VAL A 105 2.14 -40.32 -16.31
N LEU A 106 2.69 -41.49 -16.64
CA LEU A 106 3.45 -41.73 -17.86
C LEU A 106 2.50 -41.92 -19.03
N ILE A 107 2.73 -41.19 -20.11
CA ILE A 107 2.11 -41.39 -21.42
C ILE A 107 3.20 -41.92 -22.33
N GLN A 108 3.18 -43.20 -22.67
CA GLN A 108 4.25 -43.83 -23.44
C GLN A 108 3.76 -44.37 -24.78
N SER A 109 4.47 -44.12 -25.88
CA SER A 109 4.15 -44.75 -27.16
C SER A 109 4.25 -46.27 -27.05
N ALA A 110 3.45 -47.01 -27.83
CA ALA A 110 3.42 -48.48 -27.76
C ALA A 110 4.76 -49.17 -28.09
N ASP A 111 5.67 -48.49 -28.80
CA ASP A 111 7.05 -48.93 -29.07
C ASP A 111 8.06 -48.55 -27.98
N ALA A 112 7.61 -47.85 -26.93
CA ALA A 112 8.40 -47.31 -25.82
C ALA A 112 9.51 -46.33 -26.24
N VAL A 113 9.49 -45.81 -27.47
CA VAL A 113 10.50 -44.88 -27.98
C VAL A 113 10.25 -43.45 -27.49
N ARG A 114 8.99 -43.10 -27.19
CA ARG A 114 8.60 -41.76 -26.75
C ARG A 114 7.76 -41.83 -25.49
N SER A 115 7.93 -40.83 -24.64
CA SER A 115 7.16 -40.67 -23.42
C SER A 115 6.93 -39.20 -23.11
N ASP A 116 5.78 -38.91 -22.54
CA ASP A 116 5.48 -37.66 -21.86
C ASP A 116 5.00 -37.95 -20.44
N THR A 117 4.97 -36.94 -19.57
CA THR A 117 4.57 -37.08 -18.18
C THR A 117 3.62 -35.97 -17.77
N VAL A 118 2.50 -36.37 -17.17
CA VAL A 118 1.54 -35.46 -16.55
C VAL A 118 1.66 -35.55 -15.04
N VAL A 119 1.77 -34.40 -14.38
CA VAL A 119 1.84 -34.27 -12.92
C VAL A 119 0.47 -33.87 -12.39
N LEU A 120 -0.08 -34.64 -11.45
CA LEU A 120 -1.27 -34.28 -10.69
C LEU A 120 -0.89 -33.91 -9.25
N ARG A 121 -1.00 -32.63 -8.90
CA ARG A 121 -0.83 -32.10 -7.53
C ARG A 121 -2.19 -31.90 -6.88
N GLN A 122 -2.41 -32.52 -5.73
CA GLN A 122 -3.63 -32.34 -4.94
C GLN A 122 -3.30 -31.60 -3.63
N ARG A 123 -4.05 -30.51 -3.34
CA ARG A 123 -3.96 -29.80 -2.06
C ARG A 123 -4.40 -30.72 -0.91
N GLY A 124 -3.84 -30.51 0.28
CA GLY A 124 -4.29 -31.16 1.51
C GLY A 124 -5.39 -30.38 2.22
N ALA A 125 -6.20 -31.05 3.03
CA ALA A 125 -7.03 -30.39 4.04
C ALA A 125 -6.20 -29.84 5.21
N ARG A 126 -4.99 -30.39 5.41
CA ARG A 126 -3.98 -29.87 6.37
C ARG A 126 -2.89 -29.09 5.63
N VAL A 127 -2.40 -28.02 6.26
CA VAL A 127 -1.24 -27.25 5.82
C VAL A 127 -0.10 -27.52 6.80
N PRO A 128 1.10 -27.96 6.34
CA PRO A 128 2.22 -28.19 7.25
C PRO A 128 2.57 -26.90 8.01
N ALA A 129 2.91 -27.03 9.29
CA ALA A 129 3.24 -25.90 10.15
C ALA A 129 4.37 -26.27 11.11
N MET A 130 5.35 -25.39 11.24
CA MET A 130 6.44 -25.46 12.22
C MET A 130 6.63 -24.09 12.86
N ALA A 131 6.80 -24.03 14.17
CA ALA A 131 7.06 -22.77 14.88
C ALA A 131 7.85 -22.98 16.18
N PHE A 132 8.85 -22.14 16.43
CA PHE A 132 9.45 -22.02 17.76
C PHE A 132 8.65 -21.01 18.60
N GLU A 133 8.14 -21.43 19.76
CA GLU A 133 7.48 -20.48 20.66
C GLU A 133 8.52 -19.56 21.30
N GLY A 134 8.26 -18.25 21.25
CA GLY A 134 9.20 -17.23 21.73
C GLY A 134 10.14 -16.66 20.65
N GLY A 135 10.16 -17.25 19.45
CA GLY A 135 10.92 -16.76 18.29
C GLY A 135 12.00 -17.73 17.81
N THR A 136 12.71 -17.33 16.75
CA THR A 136 13.75 -18.13 16.07
C THR A 136 15.16 -17.91 16.62
N SER A 137 15.28 -17.37 17.84
CA SER A 137 16.55 -17.12 18.50
C SER A 137 16.49 -17.52 19.96
N THR A 138 17.56 -18.13 20.47
CA THR A 138 17.75 -18.46 21.88
C THR A 138 19.20 -18.25 22.28
N ASN A 139 19.48 -18.06 23.56
CA ASN A 139 20.83 -17.93 24.05
C ASN A 139 21.12 -18.86 25.23
N VAL A 140 22.35 -19.35 25.29
CA VAL A 140 22.83 -20.29 26.32
C VAL A 140 24.07 -19.75 27.03
N PRO A 141 24.30 -20.14 28.31
CA PRO A 141 25.54 -19.86 29.03
C PRO A 141 26.79 -20.25 28.25
N GLY A 142 27.85 -19.46 28.40
CA GLY A 142 29.19 -19.76 27.92
C GLY A 142 30.10 -20.32 29.02
N SER A 143 29.86 -19.95 30.28
CA SER A 143 30.73 -20.33 31.41
C SER A 143 30.80 -21.84 31.70
N SER A 144 29.85 -22.62 31.19
CA SER A 144 29.84 -24.08 31.29
C SER A 144 28.98 -24.70 30.19
N GLY A 145 29.24 -25.98 29.87
CA GLY A 145 28.35 -26.76 29.02
C GLY A 145 27.08 -27.19 29.77
N GLY A 146 26.02 -27.49 29.02
CA GLY A 146 24.73 -27.81 29.61
C GLY A 146 23.71 -28.34 28.60
N LYS A 147 22.44 -28.27 28.98
CA LYS A 147 21.29 -28.65 28.16
C LYS A 147 20.36 -27.46 28.04
N ALA A 148 19.78 -27.26 26.86
CA ALA A 148 18.79 -26.23 26.61
C ALA A 148 17.60 -26.81 25.85
N SER A 149 16.47 -26.13 25.97
CA SER A 149 15.21 -26.55 25.38
C SER A 149 14.40 -25.34 24.94
N VAL A 150 13.81 -25.42 23.74
CA VAL A 150 12.87 -24.42 23.21
C VAL A 150 11.56 -25.12 22.88
N ARG A 151 10.43 -24.49 23.13
CA ARG A 151 9.13 -25.06 22.74
C ARG A 151 8.96 -24.98 21.22
N PHE A 152 8.37 -26.02 20.65
CA PHE A 152 8.25 -26.21 19.22
C PHE A 152 6.87 -26.77 18.87
N GLY A 153 6.05 -25.97 18.19
CA GLY A 153 4.76 -26.40 17.67
C GLY A 153 4.91 -26.98 16.26
N THR A 154 4.36 -28.17 16.03
CA THR A 154 4.28 -28.74 14.68
C THR A 154 3.15 -29.74 14.55
N ASN A 155 2.48 -29.72 13.40
CA ASN A 155 1.48 -30.71 13.01
C ASN A 155 2.06 -31.86 12.15
N ILE A 156 3.38 -31.82 11.90
CA ILE A 156 4.17 -32.80 11.14
C ILE A 156 4.70 -33.87 12.11
N ALA A 157 4.77 -35.12 11.66
CA ALA A 157 5.29 -36.19 12.50
C ALA A 157 6.82 -36.00 12.72
N PRO A 158 7.34 -36.18 13.95
CA PRO A 158 8.76 -35.90 14.25
C PRO A 158 9.76 -36.70 13.41
N ASP A 159 9.39 -37.89 12.95
CA ASP A 159 10.20 -38.76 12.10
C ASP A 159 10.26 -38.31 10.63
N GLU A 160 9.38 -37.39 10.22
CA GLU A 160 9.42 -36.73 8.91
C GLU A 160 10.30 -35.46 8.90
N LEU A 161 10.79 -35.03 10.07
CA LEU A 161 11.62 -33.84 10.22
C LEU A 161 13.11 -34.21 10.23
N THR A 162 13.91 -33.36 9.59
CA THR A 162 15.38 -33.47 9.57
C THR A 162 16.03 -32.25 10.19
N PHE A 163 17.17 -32.44 10.86
CA PHE A 163 17.90 -31.37 11.56
C PHE A 163 19.31 -31.24 11.00
N THR A 164 19.70 -30.02 10.64
CA THR A 164 21.08 -29.70 10.25
C THR A 164 21.59 -28.52 11.07
N THR A 165 22.87 -28.55 11.47
CA THR A 165 23.48 -27.46 12.24
C THR A 165 24.58 -26.81 11.42
N GLN A 166 24.57 -25.48 11.36
CA GLN A 166 25.59 -24.66 10.73
C GLN A 166 26.20 -23.73 11.77
N TYR A 167 27.53 -23.70 11.86
CA TYR A 167 28.28 -22.80 12.74
C TYR A 167 28.81 -21.61 11.93
N ASP A 168 28.90 -20.43 12.55
CA ASP A 168 29.44 -19.25 11.85
C ASP A 168 30.93 -19.44 11.53
N ALA A 169 31.29 -19.20 10.28
CA ALA A 169 32.63 -19.38 9.72
C ALA A 169 33.56 -18.22 10.12
N GLY A 170 33.82 -18.10 11.42
CA GLY A 170 34.78 -17.12 11.96
C GLY A 170 36.23 -17.55 11.76
N GLU A 171 36.54 -18.83 12.05
CA GLU A 171 37.84 -19.46 11.81
C GLU A 171 37.64 -20.96 11.57
N GLU A 172 38.21 -21.50 10.49
CA GLU A 172 38.08 -22.91 10.11
C GLU A 172 39.09 -23.82 10.87
N PRO A 173 38.68 -25.02 11.29
CA PRO A 173 37.30 -25.51 11.32
C PRO A 173 36.55 -24.98 12.56
N ALA A 174 35.31 -24.51 12.36
CA ALA A 174 34.44 -24.10 13.45
C ALA A 174 34.20 -25.31 14.37
N GLU A 175 34.50 -25.16 15.67
CA GLU A 175 34.30 -26.23 16.65
C GLU A 175 32.81 -26.56 16.78
N GLU A 176 32.42 -27.82 16.58
CA GLU A 176 31.05 -28.26 16.83
C GLU A 176 30.77 -28.25 18.33
N TRP A 177 29.87 -27.37 18.77
CA TRP A 177 29.56 -27.18 20.19
C TRP A 177 28.12 -27.49 20.57
N LEU A 178 27.25 -27.82 19.60
CA LEU A 178 25.91 -28.33 19.83
C LEU A 178 25.84 -29.85 19.57
N SER A 179 25.08 -30.58 20.38
CA SER A 179 24.88 -32.03 20.23
C SER A 179 23.50 -32.48 20.73
N GLU A 180 23.17 -33.77 20.56
CA GLU A 180 21.95 -34.41 21.08
C GLU A 180 20.63 -33.69 20.70
N ILE A 181 20.58 -33.11 19.49
CA ILE A 181 19.40 -32.41 18.97
C ILE A 181 18.23 -33.40 18.82
N SER A 182 17.14 -33.14 19.52
CA SER A 182 15.96 -34.02 19.53
C SER A 182 14.65 -33.29 19.84
N LEU A 183 13.54 -33.84 19.34
CA LEU A 183 12.18 -33.42 19.72
C LEU A 183 11.61 -34.38 20.77
N GLN A 184 11.05 -33.82 21.83
CA GLN A 184 10.33 -34.57 22.86
C GLN A 184 8.86 -34.12 22.93
N PRO A 185 7.88 -35.03 23.01
CA PRO A 185 6.47 -34.66 23.12
C PRO A 185 6.19 -33.82 24.38
N ALA A 186 5.44 -32.74 24.22
CA ALA A 186 5.01 -31.85 25.31
C ALA A 186 3.46 -31.68 25.37
N GLY A 187 2.76 -31.99 24.28
CA GLY A 187 1.30 -31.92 24.15
C GLY A 187 0.82 -32.50 22.81
N GLU A 188 -0.42 -32.22 22.43
CA GLU A 188 -0.92 -32.52 21.08
C GLU A 188 -0.37 -31.47 20.10
N GLU A 189 0.39 -31.91 19.09
CA GLU A 189 1.10 -31.00 18.15
C GLU A 189 2.11 -30.02 18.81
N GLU A 190 2.45 -30.27 20.09
CA GLU A 190 3.41 -29.49 20.87
C GLU A 190 4.60 -30.38 21.29
N TYR A 191 5.80 -29.90 21.01
CA TYR A 191 7.06 -30.57 21.31
C TYR A 191 8.02 -29.62 22.03
N THR A 192 9.03 -30.21 22.64
CA THR A 192 10.21 -29.51 23.14
C THR A 192 11.40 -29.88 22.28
N PHE A 193 12.01 -28.88 21.66
CA PHE A 193 13.25 -28.97 20.91
C PHE A 193 14.42 -28.88 21.88
N ASN A 194 15.13 -29.99 22.09
CA ASN A 194 16.22 -30.12 23.06
C ASN A 194 17.56 -30.22 22.35
N PHE A 195 18.60 -29.66 22.96
CA PHE A 195 19.98 -29.83 22.53
C PHE A 195 20.94 -29.66 23.72
N ASP A 196 22.07 -30.34 23.64
CA ASP A 196 23.20 -30.19 24.54
C ASP A 196 24.19 -29.18 23.95
N TYR A 197 24.95 -28.47 24.79
CA TYR A 197 25.96 -27.51 24.37
C TYR A 197 27.25 -27.61 25.21
N ALA A 198 28.41 -27.44 24.57
CA ALA A 198 29.71 -27.32 25.23
C ALA A 198 29.95 -25.89 25.73
N GLY A 199 30.78 -25.69 26.77
CA GLY A 199 31.14 -24.35 27.26
C GLY A 199 31.92 -23.54 26.22
N ASN A 200 31.82 -22.21 26.29
CA ASN A 200 32.57 -21.27 25.46
C ASN A 200 33.68 -20.62 26.32
N ASP A 201 34.93 -20.97 26.06
CA ASP A 201 36.08 -20.46 26.82
C ASP A 201 36.63 -19.12 26.30
N THR A 202 35.96 -18.50 25.33
CA THR A 202 36.39 -17.24 24.68
C THR A 202 35.67 -16.01 25.23
N ASP A 203 36.22 -14.83 24.95
CA ASP A 203 35.57 -13.54 25.23
C ASP A 203 34.65 -13.08 24.09
N GLU A 204 34.48 -13.90 23.05
CA GLU A 204 33.62 -13.62 21.90
C GLU A 204 32.33 -14.45 21.97
N LEU A 205 31.26 -13.93 21.37
CA LEU A 205 30.06 -14.73 21.14
C LEU A 205 30.34 -15.75 20.04
N ARG A 206 29.75 -16.94 20.17
CA ARG A 206 29.67 -17.89 19.05
C ARG A 206 28.23 -18.28 18.77
N THR A 207 27.94 -18.51 17.51
CA THR A 207 26.59 -18.68 16.98
C THR A 207 26.51 -19.99 16.21
N ALA A 208 25.35 -20.63 16.32
CA ALA A 208 24.99 -21.80 15.52
C ALA A 208 23.55 -21.63 15.04
N THR A 209 23.27 -22.07 13.81
CA THR A 209 21.94 -22.10 13.24
C THR A 209 21.53 -23.54 13.06
N VAL A 210 20.45 -23.95 13.73
CA VAL A 210 19.86 -25.28 13.57
C VAL A 210 18.66 -25.18 12.66
N THR A 211 18.69 -25.85 11.52
CA THR A 211 17.61 -25.88 10.51
C THR A 211 16.78 -27.14 10.67
N VAL A 212 15.49 -26.97 10.90
CA VAL A 212 14.47 -28.01 10.82
C VAL A 212 13.93 -28.02 9.40
N SER A 213 14.00 -29.16 8.70
CA SER A 213 13.50 -29.29 7.32
C SER A 213 12.46 -30.41 7.20
N TYR A 214 11.39 -30.13 6.45
CA TYR A 214 10.34 -31.07 6.04
C TYR A 214 10.23 -31.07 4.52
N VAL A 215 10.13 -32.26 3.91
CA VAL A 215 9.83 -32.39 2.47
C VAL A 215 8.38 -32.80 2.34
N ASN A 216 7.56 -31.90 1.79
CA ASN A 216 6.13 -32.17 1.66
C ASN A 216 5.84 -33.17 0.52
N GLY A 217 4.58 -33.61 0.42
CA GLY A 217 4.16 -34.57 -0.61
C GLY A 217 4.13 -34.01 -2.03
N TRP A 218 4.59 -32.77 -2.27
CA TRP A 218 4.89 -32.21 -3.60
C TRP A 218 6.40 -32.14 -3.89
N GLU A 219 7.23 -32.73 -3.02
CA GLU A 219 8.70 -32.70 -3.07
C GLU A 219 9.29 -31.29 -2.84
N GLU A 220 8.52 -30.39 -2.24
CA GLU A 220 8.97 -29.05 -1.86
C GLU A 220 9.49 -29.07 -0.41
N THR A 221 10.61 -28.39 -0.17
CA THR A 221 11.22 -28.32 1.17
C THR A 221 10.72 -27.10 1.93
N GLU A 222 10.17 -27.32 3.11
CA GLU A 222 9.85 -26.30 4.09
C GLU A 222 10.90 -26.29 5.19
N GLN A 223 11.38 -25.10 5.56
CA GLN A 223 12.46 -24.95 6.54
C GLN A 223 12.11 -23.93 7.62
N LEU A 224 12.58 -24.20 8.83
CA LEU A 224 12.56 -23.27 9.94
C LEU A 224 13.89 -23.32 10.68
N THR A 225 14.45 -22.17 11.03
CA THR A 225 15.75 -22.07 11.69
C THR A 225 15.62 -21.60 13.14
N LEU A 226 16.48 -22.15 14.00
CA LEU A 226 16.74 -21.66 15.35
C LEU A 226 18.19 -21.17 15.42
N ASN A 227 18.38 -19.88 15.67
CA ASN A 227 19.70 -19.34 15.97
C ASN A 227 19.98 -19.53 17.47
N VAL A 228 21.11 -20.15 17.79
CA VAL A 228 21.59 -20.34 19.16
C VAL A 228 22.82 -19.45 19.35
N ILE A 229 22.70 -18.45 20.22
CA ILE A 229 23.80 -17.58 20.62
C ILE A 229 24.38 -18.11 21.91
N GLN A 230 25.64 -18.54 21.90
CA GLN A 230 26.34 -18.83 23.12
C GLN A 230 27.06 -17.59 23.62
N ARG A 231 26.80 -17.24 24.89
CA ARG A 231 27.44 -16.13 25.59
C ARG A 231 28.95 -16.36 25.72
N THR A 232 29.69 -15.32 26.09
CA THR A 232 31.12 -15.42 26.38
C THR A 232 31.40 -16.32 27.59
N LYS A 233 32.68 -16.62 27.87
CA LYS A 233 33.11 -17.38 29.05
C LYS A 233 32.64 -16.83 30.40
N ASN A 234 32.28 -15.53 30.43
CA ASN A 234 31.77 -14.84 31.61
C ASN A 234 30.24 -14.64 31.56
N ASP A 235 29.54 -15.37 30.68
CA ASP A 235 28.09 -15.27 30.44
C ASP A 235 27.62 -13.88 30.01
N MET A 236 28.48 -13.13 29.32
CA MET A 236 28.12 -11.83 28.75
C MET A 236 27.57 -12.00 27.34
N LEU A 237 26.53 -11.24 27.01
CA LEU A 237 25.94 -11.16 25.67
C LEU A 237 26.32 -9.84 24.95
N GLY A 238 26.76 -8.85 25.72
CA GLY A 238 26.97 -7.48 25.27
C GLY A 238 26.80 -6.52 26.44
N HIS A 239 26.62 -5.25 26.15
CA HIS A 239 26.27 -4.24 27.15
C HIS A 239 25.06 -3.43 26.70
N ASP A 240 24.22 -3.07 27.67
CA ASP A 240 23.00 -2.31 27.41
C ASP A 240 23.37 -0.89 26.92
N ILE A 241 22.68 -0.43 25.87
CA ILE A 241 22.77 0.95 25.37
C ILE A 241 21.37 1.60 25.46
N SER A 242 21.33 2.86 25.88
CA SER A 242 20.08 3.61 25.91
C SER A 242 19.72 4.16 24.52
N PHE A 243 18.44 4.44 24.28
CA PHE A 243 18.00 5.12 23.05
C PHE A 243 18.69 6.49 22.88
N ALA A 244 18.84 7.24 23.97
CA ALA A 244 19.50 8.55 23.95
C ALA A 244 20.96 8.42 23.48
N GLU A 245 21.70 7.48 24.06
CA GLU A 245 23.08 7.23 23.70
C GLU A 245 23.21 6.70 22.27
N LEU A 246 22.35 5.77 21.84
CA LEU A 246 22.37 5.24 20.48
C LEU A 246 22.08 6.32 19.43
N ARG A 247 21.17 7.26 19.72
CA ARG A 247 20.91 8.42 18.85
C ARG A 247 22.17 9.29 18.70
N GLU A 248 22.88 9.58 19.78
CA GLU A 248 24.18 10.29 19.72
C GLU A 248 25.22 9.51 18.90
N LYS A 249 25.27 8.17 19.04
CA LYS A 249 26.17 7.33 18.22
C LYS A 249 25.81 7.39 16.74
N ALA A 250 24.53 7.37 16.37
CA ALA A 250 24.07 7.38 14.98
C ALA A 250 24.52 8.63 14.19
N LEU A 251 24.90 9.71 14.87
CA LEU A 251 25.47 10.91 14.24
C LEU A 251 26.89 10.70 13.68
N THR A 252 27.59 9.67 14.14
CA THR A 252 29.02 9.45 13.83
C THR A 252 29.36 8.01 13.42
N VAL A 253 28.53 7.05 13.83
CA VAL A 253 28.70 5.62 13.57
C VAL A 253 27.63 5.19 12.57
N SER A 254 28.05 4.70 11.40
CA SER A 254 27.13 4.14 10.41
C SER A 254 26.97 2.63 10.54
N LYS A 255 27.99 1.90 11.00
CA LYS A 255 27.93 0.45 11.21
C LYS A 255 28.41 0.10 12.61
N VAL A 256 27.61 -0.67 13.33
CA VAL A 256 27.89 -1.05 14.72
C VAL A 256 28.90 -2.20 14.77
N ASP A 257 30.07 -1.95 15.34
CA ASP A 257 31.12 -2.94 15.57
C ASP A 257 31.13 -3.52 16.99
N GLU A 258 30.38 -2.91 17.91
CA GLU A 258 30.26 -3.36 19.31
C GLU A 258 29.02 -4.25 19.55
N TYR A 259 29.04 -5.03 20.63
CA TYR A 259 27.90 -5.84 21.08
C TYR A 259 26.94 -5.02 21.95
N TRP A 260 26.28 -4.03 21.35
CA TRP A 260 25.28 -3.20 22.02
C TRP A 260 23.92 -3.89 22.11
N LEU A 261 23.29 -3.81 23.28
CA LEU A 261 21.96 -4.36 23.53
C LEU A 261 20.95 -3.22 23.71
N LEU A 262 20.03 -3.07 22.77
CA LEU A 262 18.97 -2.07 22.83
C LEU A 262 17.67 -2.72 23.28
N GLU A 263 17.06 -2.20 24.34
CA GLU A 263 15.77 -2.67 24.86
C GLU A 263 14.65 -1.65 24.60
N GLY A 264 13.54 -2.08 24.01
CA GLY A 264 12.39 -1.22 23.72
C GLY A 264 11.09 -1.99 23.47
N TYR A 265 10.00 -1.25 23.31
CA TYR A 265 8.68 -1.78 22.97
C TYR A 265 8.42 -1.69 21.47
N VAL A 266 7.88 -2.77 20.90
CA VAL A 266 7.41 -2.77 19.51
C VAL A 266 6.08 -2.03 19.44
N VAL A 267 6.01 -0.90 18.76
CA VAL A 267 4.78 -0.10 18.62
C VAL A 267 4.12 -0.22 17.26
N SER A 268 4.77 -0.90 16.31
CA SER A 268 4.22 -1.25 15.00
C SER A 268 3.50 -2.60 14.97
N ASP A 269 2.57 -2.76 14.04
CA ASP A 269 1.91 -4.03 13.73
C ASP A 269 2.22 -4.47 12.31
N ARG A 270 2.86 -5.65 12.14
CA ARG A 270 3.22 -6.17 10.83
C ARG A 270 1.98 -6.51 9.98
N ASP A 271 0.91 -6.96 10.62
CA ASP A 271 -0.30 -7.43 9.93
C ASP A 271 -1.16 -6.25 9.46
N SER A 272 -0.94 -5.07 10.04
CA SER A 272 -1.54 -3.83 9.55
C SER A 272 -1.11 -3.49 8.12
N LYS A 273 0.08 -3.97 7.71
CA LYS A 273 0.79 -3.58 6.48
C LYS A 273 0.88 -2.05 6.31
N ASN A 274 0.84 -1.31 7.43
CA ASN A 274 0.82 0.15 7.48
C ASN A 274 2.02 0.75 8.24
N ALA A 275 2.94 -0.07 8.75
CA ALA A 275 4.23 0.41 9.25
C ALA A 275 5.15 0.76 8.08
N GLY A 276 5.73 1.96 8.09
CA GLY A 276 6.62 2.43 7.03
C GLY A 276 5.95 2.70 5.68
N ASN A 277 6.66 3.44 4.85
CA ASN A 277 6.28 3.64 3.46
C ASN A 277 6.66 2.42 2.62
N ASN A 278 5.87 2.11 1.60
CA ASN A 278 6.30 1.21 0.53
C ASN A 278 7.07 2.04 -0.51
N PRO A 279 8.38 1.80 -0.72
CA PRO A 279 9.20 2.61 -1.62
C PRO A 279 8.64 2.61 -3.04
N MET A 280 8.87 3.72 -3.75
CA MET A 280 8.57 3.84 -5.17
C MET A 280 9.88 4.02 -5.95
N PRO A 281 10.55 2.93 -6.37
CA PRO A 281 11.80 3.03 -7.11
C PRO A 281 11.68 3.81 -8.43
N THR A 282 10.47 3.85 -9.00
CA THR A 282 10.10 4.66 -10.16
C THR A 282 8.68 5.20 -9.98
N ASP A 283 8.27 6.19 -10.77
CA ASP A 283 6.88 6.67 -10.83
C ASP A 283 5.84 5.59 -11.19
N MET A 284 6.31 4.44 -11.65
CA MET A 284 5.52 3.37 -12.26
C MET A 284 5.60 2.05 -11.49
N SER A 285 6.31 2.02 -10.35
CA SER A 285 6.50 0.80 -9.56
C SER A 285 6.51 1.10 -8.06
N VAL A 286 5.91 0.20 -7.29
CA VAL A 286 5.93 0.20 -5.83
C VAL A 286 6.55 -1.11 -5.36
N ASP A 287 7.53 -1.00 -4.46
CA ASP A 287 8.03 -2.14 -3.69
C ASP A 287 7.17 -2.29 -2.43
N TYR A 288 6.31 -3.31 -2.41
CA TYR A 288 5.39 -3.57 -1.30
C TYR A 288 6.05 -4.25 -0.09
N SER A 289 7.33 -4.62 -0.18
CA SER A 289 8.06 -5.23 0.93
C SER A 289 8.47 -4.23 2.01
N GLY A 290 8.45 -2.92 1.71
CA GLY A 290 8.85 -1.87 2.65
C GLY A 290 8.10 -1.95 3.98
N CYS A 291 6.77 -2.09 3.91
CA CYS A 291 5.94 -2.23 5.10
C CYS A 291 6.10 -3.56 5.84
N GLU A 292 6.62 -4.59 5.15
CA GLU A 292 6.87 -5.91 5.74
C GLU A 292 8.20 -5.95 6.47
N LYS A 293 9.15 -5.08 6.10
CA LYS A 293 10.45 -4.94 6.76
C LYS A 293 10.49 -3.88 7.86
N THR A 294 9.47 -3.03 7.96
CA THR A 294 9.50 -1.89 8.89
C THR A 294 8.93 -2.26 10.26
N VAL A 295 9.67 -1.89 11.30
CA VAL A 295 9.27 -1.99 12.70
C VAL A 295 9.53 -0.66 13.39
N TYR A 296 8.60 -0.21 14.22
CA TYR A 296 8.81 0.96 15.08
C TYR A 296 9.08 0.49 16.50
N LEU A 297 10.23 0.88 17.03
CA LEU A 297 10.69 0.53 18.37
C LEU A 297 10.71 1.79 19.23
N GLU A 298 10.00 1.76 20.36
CA GLU A 298 9.89 2.86 21.31
C GLU A 298 10.72 2.56 22.57
N SER A 299 11.38 3.59 23.12
CA SER A 299 12.13 3.48 24.35
C SER A 299 11.22 3.14 25.55
N PRO A 300 11.74 2.48 26.60
CA PRO A 300 10.92 2.10 27.76
C PRO A 300 10.26 3.27 28.51
N ASP A 301 10.79 4.49 28.39
CA ASP A 301 10.22 5.73 28.93
C ASP A 301 9.29 6.48 27.96
N GLY A 302 9.14 5.97 26.73
CA GLY A 302 8.29 6.51 25.68
C GLY A 302 8.86 7.76 25.01
N ARG A 303 10.04 8.23 25.40
CA ARG A 303 10.57 9.50 24.92
C ARG A 303 11.03 9.45 23.46
N TYR A 304 11.66 8.35 23.05
CA TYR A 304 12.35 8.24 21.77
C TYR A 304 11.94 6.99 21.00
N GLY A 305 11.93 7.08 19.67
CA GLY A 305 11.70 5.96 18.77
C GLY A 305 12.84 5.75 17.77
N PHE A 306 12.96 4.53 17.25
CA PHE A 306 13.73 4.17 16.06
C PHE A 306 12.82 3.50 15.03
N CYS A 307 13.04 3.79 13.76
CA CYS A 307 12.51 2.98 12.66
C CYS A 307 13.52 1.88 12.35
N VAL A 308 13.17 0.65 12.68
CA VAL A 308 13.97 -0.54 12.41
C VAL A 308 13.56 -1.09 11.05
N GLU A 309 14.53 -1.25 10.13
CA GLU A 309 14.36 -1.96 8.87
C GLU A 309 15.03 -3.33 8.97
N THR A 310 14.23 -4.40 8.93
CA THR A 310 14.74 -5.76 8.93
C THR A 310 15.41 -6.13 7.61
N ALA A 311 16.32 -7.11 7.63
CA ALA A 311 17.06 -7.50 6.43
C ALA A 311 16.14 -8.10 5.35
N THR A 312 15.16 -8.92 5.75
CA THR A 312 14.10 -9.44 4.88
C THR A 312 12.71 -9.31 5.54
N PRO A 313 11.60 -9.47 4.79
CA PRO A 313 10.27 -9.55 5.37
C PRO A 313 10.12 -10.65 6.44
N GLU A 314 10.77 -11.79 6.24
CA GLU A 314 10.75 -12.94 7.16
C GLU A 314 11.46 -12.63 8.49
N ASP A 315 12.48 -11.75 8.45
CA ASP A 315 13.17 -11.29 9.65
C ASP A 315 12.31 -10.38 10.53
N ASN A 316 11.18 -9.86 10.03
CA ASN A 316 10.20 -9.14 10.83
C ASN A 316 9.38 -10.10 11.70
N ALA A 317 10.06 -10.68 12.69
CA ALA A 317 9.51 -11.58 13.69
C ALA A 317 8.93 -10.83 14.91
N PHE A 318 8.79 -9.50 14.84
CA PHE A 318 8.34 -8.65 15.93
C PHE A 318 6.81 -8.69 16.05
N THR A 319 6.31 -8.63 17.29
CA THR A 319 4.88 -8.56 17.57
C THR A 319 4.58 -7.26 18.30
N ARG A 320 3.50 -6.58 17.90
CA ARG A 320 3.07 -5.34 18.54
C ARG A 320 2.93 -5.53 20.05
N TYR A 321 3.43 -4.56 20.81
CA TYR A 321 3.49 -4.48 22.27
C TYR A 321 4.54 -5.36 22.95
N ASP A 322 5.22 -6.26 22.25
CA ASP A 322 6.33 -7.00 22.84
C ASP A 322 7.43 -6.05 23.30
N LYS A 323 7.98 -6.31 24.48
CA LYS A 323 9.25 -5.74 24.91
C LYS A 323 10.36 -6.65 24.39
N VAL A 324 11.28 -6.09 23.62
CA VAL A 324 12.37 -6.84 22.98
C VAL A 324 13.72 -6.26 23.38
N LYS A 325 14.72 -7.13 23.48
CA LYS A 325 16.14 -6.74 23.55
C LYS A 325 16.84 -7.21 22.28
N ILE A 326 17.49 -6.30 21.57
CA ILE A 326 18.12 -6.52 20.27
C ILE A 326 19.62 -6.33 20.40
N LEU A 327 20.41 -7.30 19.95
CA LEU A 327 21.85 -7.19 19.78
C LEU A 327 22.14 -6.46 18.47
N LEU A 328 22.77 -5.28 18.53
CA LEU A 328 22.94 -4.39 17.38
C LEU A 328 24.22 -4.62 16.57
N LYS A 329 25.04 -5.61 16.92
CA LYS A 329 26.29 -5.91 16.20
C LYS A 329 26.00 -6.08 14.70
N ASP A 330 26.77 -5.38 13.87
CA ASP A 330 26.68 -5.32 12.40
C ASP A 330 25.45 -4.60 11.82
N ALA A 331 24.54 -4.09 12.66
CA ALA A 331 23.46 -3.22 12.21
C ALA A 331 24.00 -1.90 11.65
N GLU A 332 23.24 -1.29 10.73
CA GLU A 332 23.52 0.03 10.21
C GLU A 332 22.68 1.08 10.93
N LEU A 333 23.30 2.18 11.37
CA LEU A 333 22.60 3.33 11.96
C LEU A 333 22.54 4.45 10.93
N VAL A 334 21.36 5.05 10.77
CA VAL A 334 21.15 6.17 9.86
C VAL A 334 20.45 7.30 10.61
N PHE A 335 20.97 8.50 10.45
CA PHE A 335 20.37 9.75 10.93
C PHE A 335 20.01 10.64 9.74
N GLU A 336 18.80 11.17 9.73
CA GLU A 336 18.36 12.20 8.78
C GLU A 336 17.79 13.40 9.55
N PRO A 337 18.32 14.63 9.36
CA PRO A 337 17.82 15.83 10.02
C PRO A 337 16.58 16.40 9.32
N ASP A 338 15.95 17.37 9.99
CA ASP A 338 14.87 18.23 9.48
C ASP A 338 13.63 17.47 8.93
N PRO A 339 12.86 16.78 9.80
CA PRO A 339 13.06 16.60 11.25
C PRO A 339 14.03 15.45 11.57
N ASP A 340 14.56 15.44 12.79
CA ASP A 340 15.48 14.42 13.28
C ASP A 340 14.85 13.02 13.28
N ARG A 341 15.38 12.13 12.44
CA ARG A 341 14.94 10.75 12.25
C ARG A 341 16.10 9.79 12.43
N TYR A 342 15.82 8.69 13.13
CA TYR A 342 16.83 7.68 13.45
C TYR A 342 16.34 6.29 13.02
N MET A 343 17.18 5.59 12.25
CA MET A 343 16.88 4.28 11.70
C MET A 343 17.97 3.28 12.07
N ILE A 344 17.55 2.02 12.29
CA ILE A 344 18.45 0.88 12.47
C ILE A 344 18.14 -0.10 11.34
N LYS A 345 19.10 -0.40 10.46
CA LYS A 345 18.89 -1.28 9.32
C LYS A 345 19.67 -2.58 9.44
N GLY A 346 19.17 -3.61 8.74
CA GLY A 346 19.82 -4.92 8.67
C GLY A 346 19.54 -5.82 9.87
N ILE A 347 18.52 -5.51 10.66
CA ILE A 347 18.13 -6.35 11.80
C ILE A 347 17.57 -7.68 11.30
N ARG A 348 18.11 -8.77 11.84
CA ARG A 348 17.64 -10.13 11.58
C ARG A 348 16.85 -10.66 12.77
N SER A 349 15.98 -11.63 12.54
CA SER A 349 15.26 -12.31 13.61
C SER A 349 16.20 -12.94 14.65
N SER A 350 17.38 -13.40 14.23
CA SER A 350 18.44 -13.92 15.11
C SER A 350 19.01 -12.89 16.08
N MET A 351 18.92 -11.59 15.78
CA MET A 351 19.45 -10.52 16.61
C MET A 351 18.53 -10.17 17.80
N ILE A 352 17.32 -10.75 17.87
CA ILE A 352 16.41 -10.60 19.01
C ILE A 352 16.84 -11.61 20.08
N VAL A 353 17.35 -11.12 21.20
CA VAL A 353 17.98 -11.97 22.22
C VAL A 353 17.12 -12.20 23.45
N GLU A 354 16.18 -11.29 23.71
CA GLU A 354 15.16 -11.42 24.76
C GLU A 354 13.83 -10.86 24.26
N ARG A 355 12.74 -11.46 24.72
CA ARG A 355 11.37 -11.07 24.39
C ARG A 355 10.45 -11.28 25.59
N VAL A 356 9.62 -10.29 25.87
CA VAL A 356 8.52 -10.37 26.83
C VAL A 356 7.23 -9.97 26.12
N THR A 357 6.26 -10.88 26.09
CA THR A 357 4.99 -10.65 25.38
C THR A 357 4.19 -9.51 26.01
N GLY A 358 3.76 -8.57 25.18
CA GLY A 358 2.81 -7.53 25.56
C GLY A 358 1.43 -7.81 24.97
N ASN A 359 0.37 -7.68 25.77
CA ASN A 359 -0.99 -8.01 25.31
C ASN A 359 -1.68 -6.84 24.61
N ASP A 360 -1.50 -5.61 25.11
CA ASP A 360 -2.17 -4.42 24.62
C ASP A 360 -1.38 -3.15 24.95
N ALA A 361 -1.86 -1.99 24.47
CA ALA A 361 -1.21 -0.70 24.61
C ALA A 361 -1.01 -0.25 26.08
N SER A 362 -1.62 -0.89 27.08
CA SER A 362 -1.41 -0.57 28.50
C SER A 362 0.02 -0.86 28.99
N VAL A 363 0.78 -1.67 28.26
CA VAL A 363 2.21 -1.90 28.56
C VAL A 363 3.09 -0.73 28.10
N LEU A 364 2.58 0.13 27.21
CA LEU A 364 3.31 1.28 26.68
C LEU A 364 3.20 2.49 27.63
N PRO A 365 4.23 3.35 27.66
CA PRO A 365 4.14 4.66 28.28
C PRO A 365 2.96 5.50 27.72
N VAL A 366 2.18 6.11 28.61
CA VAL A 366 1.05 6.94 28.19
C VAL A 366 1.54 8.29 27.66
N LYS A 367 1.34 8.53 26.37
CA LYS A 367 1.69 9.79 25.71
C LYS A 367 0.46 10.38 25.00
N GLN A 368 -0.09 11.45 25.59
CA GLN A 368 -1.24 12.17 25.03
C GLN A 368 -0.87 13.60 24.65
N LYS A 369 -1.18 14.01 23.42
CA LYS A 369 -0.78 15.31 22.86
C LYS A 369 -1.89 15.93 21.99
N TYR A 370 -1.88 17.24 21.83
CA TYR A 370 -2.49 17.92 20.69
C TYR A 370 -1.49 17.91 19.52
N ILE A 371 -1.97 18.10 18.29
CA ILE A 371 -1.11 18.03 17.09
C ILE A 371 0.04 19.06 17.18
N SER A 372 -0.25 20.25 17.73
CA SER A 372 0.73 21.33 17.93
C SER A 372 1.81 21.05 18.99
N GLU A 373 1.66 20.00 19.79
CA GLU A 373 2.61 19.60 20.85
C GLU A 373 3.61 18.53 20.38
N LEU A 374 3.51 18.09 19.12
CA LEU A 374 4.44 17.14 18.52
C LEU A 374 5.81 17.77 18.30
N THR A 375 6.84 16.94 18.48
CA THR A 375 8.26 17.28 18.35
C THR A 375 9.01 16.14 17.67
N ASP A 376 10.26 16.37 17.28
CA ASP A 376 11.11 15.35 16.66
C ASP A 376 11.37 14.16 17.60
N GLU A 377 11.30 14.36 18.93
CA GLU A 377 11.39 13.25 19.90
C GLU A 377 10.26 12.24 19.72
N ASP A 378 9.08 12.67 19.27
CA ASP A 378 7.92 11.81 19.09
C ASP A 378 7.99 10.92 17.84
N ILE A 379 8.90 11.21 16.90
CA ILE A 379 9.03 10.40 15.68
C ILE A 379 9.40 8.95 16.05
N TYR A 380 8.67 8.01 15.44
CA TYR A 380 8.70 6.57 15.67
C TYR A 380 8.24 6.12 17.07
N THR A 381 7.54 6.98 17.81
CA THR A 381 6.87 6.65 19.08
C THR A 381 5.35 6.57 18.91
N PHE A 382 4.68 5.82 19.80
CA PHE A 382 3.23 5.71 19.87
C PHE A 382 2.64 6.91 20.62
N VAL A 383 1.82 7.70 19.93
CA VAL A 383 1.16 8.89 20.46
C VAL A 383 -0.34 8.72 20.38
N THR A 384 -1.06 9.18 21.40
CA THR A 384 -2.51 9.43 21.31
C THR A 384 -2.77 10.94 21.16
N LEU A 385 -3.26 11.34 19.99
CA LEU A 385 -3.70 12.70 19.71
C LEU A 385 -5.12 12.93 20.23
N ARG A 386 -5.32 14.06 20.90
CA ARG A 386 -6.57 14.45 21.57
C ARG A 386 -7.50 15.22 20.64
N ASP A 387 -8.81 15.06 20.88
CA ASP A 387 -9.87 15.87 20.26
C ASP A 387 -9.73 16.04 18.74
N CYS A 388 -9.47 14.94 18.04
CA CYS A 388 -9.26 14.89 16.60
C CYS A 388 -10.53 14.49 15.85
N GLU A 389 -10.65 14.90 14.59
CA GLU A 389 -11.69 14.46 13.66
C GLU A 389 -11.17 14.46 12.21
N PHE A 390 -11.84 13.71 11.32
CA PHE A 390 -11.58 13.82 9.89
C PHE A 390 -12.06 15.16 9.34
N ALA A 391 -11.21 15.84 8.57
CA ALA A 391 -11.61 17.05 7.85
C ALA A 391 -12.66 16.74 6.77
N VAL A 392 -12.40 15.70 5.96
CA VAL A 392 -13.30 15.20 4.91
C VAL A 392 -14.01 13.93 5.37
N ARG A 393 -15.33 14.02 5.60
CA ARG A 393 -16.16 12.93 6.12
C ARG A 393 -16.83 12.09 5.02
N LYS A 394 -16.05 11.65 4.04
CA LYS A 394 -16.52 10.93 2.85
C LYS A 394 -15.62 9.75 2.49
N GLY A 395 -16.21 8.62 2.13
CA GLY A 395 -15.52 7.41 1.66
C GLY A 395 -14.71 6.69 2.73
N SER A 396 -13.70 5.93 2.29
CA SER A 396 -12.85 5.03 3.08
C SER A 396 -11.55 5.70 3.54
N LEU A 397 -10.68 5.00 4.28
CA LEU A 397 -9.38 5.56 4.71
C LEU A 397 -8.51 6.02 3.52
N THR A 398 -8.64 5.34 2.37
CA THR A 398 -7.86 5.61 1.16
C THR A 398 -8.77 5.85 -0.05
N PRO A 399 -9.31 7.06 -0.28
CA PRO A 399 -10.17 7.36 -1.43
C PRO A 399 -9.37 7.56 -2.74
N VAL A 400 -8.73 6.50 -3.22
CA VAL A 400 -7.86 6.45 -4.40
C VAL A 400 -8.46 5.64 -5.56
N HIS A 401 -8.03 5.90 -6.78
CA HIS A 401 -8.37 5.07 -7.95
C HIS A 401 -7.56 3.77 -7.91
N GLU A 402 -8.22 2.63 -7.66
CA GLU A 402 -7.56 1.34 -7.42
C GLU A 402 -6.90 0.73 -8.66
N GLY A 403 -7.26 1.24 -9.85
CA GLY A 403 -6.49 0.97 -11.06
C GLY A 403 -5.01 1.36 -10.98
N TYR A 404 -4.58 2.17 -10.00
CA TYR A 404 -3.19 2.59 -9.81
C TYR A 404 -2.51 1.91 -8.61
N THR A 405 -3.16 0.95 -7.96
CA THR A 405 -2.63 0.28 -6.76
C THR A 405 -2.31 -1.19 -7.07
N LEU A 406 -1.95 -1.99 -6.06
CA LEU A 406 -1.89 -3.45 -6.16
C LEU A 406 -3.25 -4.11 -6.42
N ALA A 407 -4.37 -3.42 -6.19
CA ALA A 407 -5.70 -3.98 -6.42
C ALA A 407 -6.03 -4.20 -7.92
N ASP A 408 -5.32 -3.53 -8.83
CA ASP A 408 -5.35 -3.77 -10.29
C ASP A 408 -3.95 -4.15 -10.85
N ALA A 409 -3.01 -4.48 -9.97
CA ALA A 409 -1.62 -4.83 -10.28
C ALA A 409 -0.84 -3.83 -11.15
N GLN A 410 -1.20 -2.54 -11.10
CA GLN A 410 -0.38 -1.50 -11.71
C GLN A 410 0.72 -0.97 -10.79
N GLY A 411 0.45 -0.94 -9.48
CA GLY A 411 1.41 -0.54 -8.45
C GLY A 411 2.11 0.79 -8.68
N ARG A 412 1.33 1.88 -8.71
CA ARG A 412 1.81 3.26 -8.95
C ARG A 412 1.40 4.23 -7.83
N LEU A 413 0.73 3.73 -6.79
CA LEU A 413 0.38 4.47 -5.59
C LEU A 413 0.58 3.56 -4.37
N ASN A 414 1.46 3.98 -3.47
CA ASN A 414 1.83 3.25 -2.27
C ASN A 414 0.95 3.58 -1.06
N MET A 415 0.45 4.81 -0.94
CA MET A 415 -0.33 5.26 0.20
C MET A 415 -1.27 6.44 -0.14
N TYR A 416 -2.08 6.84 0.85
CA TYR A 416 -2.86 8.08 0.79
C TYR A 416 -2.83 8.81 2.14
N PRO A 417 -2.56 10.14 2.14
CA PRO A 417 -2.56 10.97 3.35
C PRO A 417 -3.95 11.59 3.58
N ARG A 418 -4.73 11.06 4.51
CA ARG A 418 -6.04 11.62 4.85
C ARG A 418 -5.89 12.74 5.88
N LEU A 419 -6.59 13.85 5.68
CA LEU A 419 -6.45 15.03 6.55
C LEU A 419 -7.26 14.89 7.84
N VAL A 420 -6.59 15.09 8.97
CA VAL A 420 -7.15 15.09 10.33
C VAL A 420 -6.85 16.45 10.97
N ARG A 421 -7.81 16.94 11.76
CA ARG A 421 -7.70 18.20 12.50
C ARG A 421 -8.04 18.02 13.96
N ASP A 422 -7.44 18.81 14.84
CA ASP A 422 -7.79 18.86 16.26
C ASP A 422 -8.58 20.14 16.64
N ASN A 423 -9.10 20.18 17.87
CA ASN A 423 -9.83 21.34 18.38
C ASN A 423 -8.96 22.59 18.60
N LYS A 424 -7.62 22.46 18.51
CA LYS A 424 -6.63 23.56 18.54
C LYS A 424 -6.24 23.99 17.12
N GLY A 425 -6.91 23.48 16.09
CA GLY A 425 -6.69 23.78 14.68
C GLY A 425 -5.35 23.30 14.14
N GLY A 426 -4.68 22.38 14.84
CA GLY A 426 -3.58 21.63 14.28
C GLY A 426 -4.09 20.69 13.19
N LEU A 427 -3.27 20.50 12.15
CA LEU A 427 -3.54 19.61 11.03
C LEU A 427 -2.46 18.54 10.96
N ILE A 428 -2.87 17.30 10.71
CA ILE A 428 -1.96 16.18 10.52
C ILE A 428 -2.49 15.25 9.43
N HIS A 429 -1.58 14.61 8.70
CA HIS A 429 -1.95 13.57 7.74
C HIS A 429 -1.92 12.19 8.41
N LEU A 430 -3.05 11.48 8.35
CA LEU A 430 -3.16 10.07 8.66
C LEU A 430 -2.73 9.26 7.43
N LEU A 431 -1.55 8.65 7.48
CA LEU A 431 -1.02 7.87 6.36
C LEU A 431 -1.58 6.44 6.40
N THR A 432 -2.10 5.99 5.26
CA THR A 432 -2.57 4.62 5.08
C THR A 432 -2.01 4.04 3.77
N ASN A 433 -1.23 2.98 3.88
CA ASN A 433 -0.69 2.24 2.73
C ASN A 433 -1.82 1.57 1.94
N THR A 434 -1.62 1.42 0.63
CA THR A 434 -2.54 0.67 -0.23
C THR A 434 -2.51 -0.83 0.09
N THR A 435 -1.47 -1.33 0.75
CA THR A 435 -1.36 -2.70 1.29
C THR A 435 -2.18 -2.94 2.56
N CYS A 436 -2.61 -1.89 3.25
CA CYS A 436 -3.33 -2.02 4.52
C CYS A 436 -4.69 -2.73 4.29
N PRO A 437 -4.92 -3.93 4.88
CA PRO A 437 -6.05 -4.78 4.50
C PRO A 437 -7.41 -4.20 4.90
N TYR A 438 -7.47 -3.43 6.00
CA TYR A 438 -8.71 -2.85 6.50
C TYR A 438 -8.98 -1.42 5.99
N ARG A 439 -8.18 -0.90 5.05
CA ARG A 439 -8.36 0.46 4.52
C ARG A 439 -9.67 0.68 3.76
N ARG A 440 -10.30 -0.41 3.28
CA ARG A 440 -11.50 -0.47 2.44
C ARG A 440 -12.27 -1.78 2.65
N ASN A 441 -12.87 -1.93 3.83
CA ASN A 441 -13.63 -3.13 4.21
C ASN A 441 -15.16 -2.90 4.30
N GLY A 442 -15.66 -1.80 3.74
CA GLY A 442 -17.06 -1.38 3.87
C GLY A 442 -17.36 -0.50 5.09
N THR A 443 -16.40 -0.33 6.01
CA THR A 443 -16.57 0.54 7.18
C THR A 443 -16.51 2.00 6.76
N ARG A 444 -17.53 2.76 7.15
CA ARG A 444 -17.60 4.22 6.94
C ARG A 444 -16.66 4.92 7.92
N LEU A 445 -16.15 6.08 7.52
CA LEU A 445 -15.45 6.96 8.46
C LEU A 445 -16.42 7.54 9.52
N PRO A 446 -15.99 7.61 10.79
CA PRO A 446 -16.72 8.31 11.85
C PRO A 446 -16.85 9.82 11.55
N TYR A 447 -17.93 10.44 12.03
CA TYR A 447 -18.25 11.86 11.73
C TYR A 447 -18.07 12.82 12.91
N GLY A 448 -17.93 12.29 14.13
CA GLY A 448 -17.66 13.04 15.34
C GLY A 448 -16.16 13.16 15.63
N SER A 449 -15.85 13.65 16.83
CA SER A 449 -14.47 13.81 17.29
C SER A 449 -14.10 12.74 18.31
N GLY A 450 -12.81 12.56 18.57
CA GLY A 450 -12.31 11.67 19.60
C GLY A 450 -10.79 11.58 19.60
N GLU A 451 -10.25 10.43 19.97
CA GLU A 451 -8.81 10.23 20.03
C GLU A 451 -8.28 9.54 18.77
N LEU A 452 -7.07 9.93 18.35
CA LEU A 452 -6.34 9.25 17.29
C LEU A 452 -5.01 8.75 17.83
N ALA A 453 -4.86 7.44 17.96
CA ALA A 453 -3.59 6.82 18.29
C ALA A 453 -2.82 6.37 17.04
N GLY A 454 -1.51 6.20 17.19
CA GLY A 454 -0.66 5.70 16.12
C GLY A 454 0.79 6.09 16.32
N VAL A 455 1.63 5.72 15.36
CA VAL A 455 3.05 6.06 15.37
C VAL A 455 3.27 7.34 14.59
N ILE A 456 3.97 8.31 15.20
CA ILE A 456 4.35 9.55 14.51
C ILE A 456 5.49 9.27 13.55
N VAL A 457 5.40 9.78 12.33
CA VAL A 457 6.39 9.59 11.28
C VAL A 457 6.64 10.89 10.52
N HIS A 458 7.73 10.92 9.76
CA HIS A 458 7.94 11.90 8.71
C HIS A 458 8.26 11.17 7.41
N GLU A 459 7.37 11.30 6.43
CA GLU A 459 7.46 10.63 5.14
C GLU A 459 7.08 11.59 4.00
N ARG A 460 7.80 11.48 2.90
CA ARG A 460 7.58 12.32 1.73
C ARG A 460 6.61 11.68 0.75
N PHE A 461 5.78 12.51 0.13
CA PHE A 461 4.80 12.08 -0.85
C PHE A 461 4.67 13.08 -2.02
N PRO A 462 5.59 13.02 -3.00
CA PRO A 462 5.65 13.95 -4.13
C PRO A 462 4.34 14.07 -4.92
N GLN A 463 3.55 13.00 -5.00
CA GLN A 463 2.27 13.03 -5.71
C GLN A 463 1.26 14.00 -5.07
N TYR A 464 1.43 14.34 -3.80
CA TYR A 464 0.51 15.22 -3.07
C TYR A 464 1.01 16.65 -2.95
N GLU A 465 2.32 16.83 -2.76
CA GLU A 465 3.03 18.11 -2.85
C GLU A 465 4.31 17.92 -3.66
N TYR A 466 4.34 18.51 -4.86
CA TYR A 466 5.50 18.42 -5.73
C TYR A 466 6.22 19.76 -5.81
N VAL A 467 7.55 19.72 -5.71
CA VAL A 467 8.40 20.88 -5.97
C VAL A 467 9.48 20.48 -6.97
N ASP A 468 9.58 21.25 -8.07
CA ASP A 468 10.59 21.04 -9.11
C ASP A 468 11.90 21.70 -8.70
N THR A 469 12.71 20.99 -7.91
CA THR A 469 14.02 21.49 -7.48
C THR A 469 15.10 20.45 -7.71
N ALA A 470 16.34 20.91 -7.80
CA ALA A 470 17.50 20.02 -7.85
C ALA A 470 17.76 19.29 -6.52
N ASP A 471 17.14 19.75 -5.43
CA ASP A 471 17.15 19.06 -4.15
C ASP A 471 15.93 18.14 -4.06
N ASP A 472 16.12 16.87 -4.41
CA ASP A 472 15.09 15.84 -4.30
C ASP A 472 14.53 15.73 -2.86
N LEU A 473 15.27 16.21 -1.85
CA LEU A 473 14.83 16.16 -0.46
C LEU A 473 13.74 17.19 -0.14
N ALA A 474 13.60 18.24 -0.93
CA ALA A 474 12.52 19.22 -0.77
C ALA A 474 11.17 18.70 -1.30
N ASN A 475 11.17 17.63 -2.09
CA ASN A 475 9.99 17.14 -2.78
C ASN A 475 9.12 16.27 -1.85
N GLY A 476 7.79 16.39 -1.94
CA GLY A 476 6.87 15.55 -1.18
C GLY A 476 6.70 15.91 0.29
N ILE A 477 7.17 17.06 0.77
CA ILE A 477 6.96 17.47 2.16
C ILE A 477 5.48 17.88 2.35
N ILE A 478 4.73 17.07 3.10
CA ILE A 478 3.30 17.30 3.41
C ILE A 478 3.06 17.74 4.87
N GLY A 479 4.11 18.21 5.54
CA GLY A 479 4.13 18.61 6.95
C GLY A 479 5.34 18.02 7.69
N SER A 480 5.65 18.56 8.86
CA SER A 480 6.77 18.05 9.68
C SER A 480 6.47 16.67 10.26
N TYR A 481 5.23 16.44 10.66
CA TYR A 481 4.79 15.18 11.28
C TYR A 481 3.54 14.64 10.60
N GLN A 482 3.48 13.32 10.51
CA GLN A 482 2.31 12.54 10.11
C GLN A 482 2.08 11.42 11.13
N ILE A 483 0.96 10.72 11.02
CA ILE A 483 0.64 9.61 11.92
C ILE A 483 0.18 8.39 11.13
N ARG A 484 0.66 7.21 11.54
CA ARG A 484 0.24 5.91 11.01
C ARG A 484 -0.52 5.16 12.08
N HIS A 485 -1.77 4.79 11.80
CA HIS A 485 -2.51 3.82 12.62
C HIS A 485 -1.93 2.43 12.39
N MET A 486 -1.86 1.62 13.45
CA MET A 486 -1.42 0.22 13.38
C MET A 486 -2.61 -0.75 13.42
N SER A 487 -3.79 -0.23 13.73
CA SER A 487 -5.07 -0.92 13.63
C SER A 487 -6.18 0.10 13.40
N PHE A 488 -7.32 -0.32 12.86
CA PHE A 488 -8.48 0.57 12.75
C PHE A 488 -8.96 1.07 14.12
N ALA A 489 -8.79 0.27 15.18
CA ALA A 489 -9.16 0.62 16.56
C ALA A 489 -8.32 1.76 17.15
N ASP A 490 -7.21 2.14 16.51
CA ASP A 490 -6.45 3.32 16.90
C ASP A 490 -7.18 4.63 16.54
N ILE A 491 -8.19 4.57 15.65
CA ILE A 491 -9.04 5.69 15.27
C ILE A 491 -10.31 5.64 16.13
N ARG A 492 -10.31 6.36 17.26
CA ARG A 492 -11.37 6.34 18.27
C ARG A 492 -12.24 7.60 18.21
N PHE A 493 -12.73 7.92 17.02
CA PHE A 493 -13.66 9.03 16.83
C PHE A 493 -15.10 8.58 17.02
N ALA A 494 -15.96 9.47 17.50
CA ALA A 494 -17.39 9.20 17.61
C ALA A 494 -18.06 9.02 16.24
N GLU A 495 -19.01 8.10 16.14
CA GLU A 495 -19.75 7.82 14.89
C GLU A 495 -20.67 8.99 14.47
N ASP A 496 -21.24 9.67 15.45
CA ASP A 496 -22.25 10.73 15.27
C ASP A 496 -21.60 12.11 15.19
N ARG A 497 -22.01 12.90 14.18
CA ARG A 497 -21.55 14.28 14.00
C ARG A 497 -21.90 15.22 15.15
N SER A 498 -22.95 14.94 15.92
CA SER A 498 -23.34 15.75 17.07
C SER A 498 -22.29 15.73 18.19
N GLN A 499 -21.42 14.72 18.20
CA GLN A 499 -20.29 14.57 19.10
C GLN A 499 -18.98 15.15 18.53
N SER A 500 -19.07 15.94 17.46
CA SER A 500 -17.95 16.72 16.95
C SER A 500 -17.72 17.99 17.78
N PHE A 501 -16.45 18.38 17.98
CA PHE A 501 -16.12 19.71 18.52
C PHE A 501 -16.45 20.85 17.56
N SER A 502 -16.81 20.55 16.30
CA SER A 502 -17.14 21.52 15.28
C SER A 502 -18.55 21.37 14.73
N GLU A 503 -19.04 22.46 14.13
CA GLU A 503 -20.30 22.52 13.40
C GLU A 503 -20.08 22.84 11.94
N THR A 504 -21.05 22.45 11.11
CA THR A 504 -21.05 22.70 9.67
C THR A 504 -21.91 23.91 9.35
N LEU A 505 -21.32 24.97 8.77
CA LEU A 505 -22.08 26.07 8.18
C LEU A 505 -22.73 25.64 6.88
N THR A 506 -21.96 24.95 6.03
CA THR A 506 -22.43 24.41 4.75
C THR A 506 -21.55 23.25 4.33
N GLU A 507 -22.10 22.25 3.64
CA GLU A 507 -21.38 21.05 3.22
C GLU A 507 -21.98 20.50 1.92
N TYR A 508 -21.11 20.05 1.02
CA TYR A 508 -21.40 19.59 -0.33
C TYR A 508 -20.61 18.30 -0.58
N CYS A 509 -21.25 17.15 -0.34
CA CYS A 509 -20.64 15.82 -0.51
C CYS A 509 -20.92 15.17 -1.87
N TYR A 510 -21.96 15.65 -2.57
CA TYR A 510 -22.43 15.17 -3.87
C TYR A 510 -23.31 16.22 -4.54
N VAL A 511 -23.54 16.06 -5.84
CA VAL A 511 -24.35 16.97 -6.65
C VAL A 511 -25.83 16.89 -6.24
N LYS A 512 -26.32 17.90 -5.50
CA LYS A 512 -27.72 17.99 -5.04
C LYS A 512 -28.42 19.23 -5.61
N GLY A 513 -29.54 19.02 -6.30
CA GLY A 513 -30.49 20.07 -6.67
C GLY A 513 -29.90 21.21 -7.50
N LYS A 514 -29.34 20.91 -8.69
CA LYS A 514 -28.87 21.95 -9.63
C LYS A 514 -30.01 22.91 -9.98
N ALA A 515 -29.79 24.20 -9.80
CA ALA A 515 -30.75 25.26 -10.10
C ALA A 515 -30.07 26.46 -10.76
N ALA A 516 -30.85 27.41 -11.27
CA ALA A 516 -30.37 28.70 -11.77
C ALA A 516 -30.95 29.81 -10.88
N ALA A 517 -30.12 30.77 -10.47
CA ALA A 517 -30.54 31.89 -9.65
C ALA A 517 -30.91 33.11 -10.50
N ALA A 518 -31.61 34.07 -9.89
CA ALA A 518 -32.01 35.32 -10.57
C ALA A 518 -30.82 36.17 -11.02
N ASP A 519 -29.64 35.95 -10.44
CA ASP A 519 -28.36 36.57 -10.83
C ASP A 519 -27.70 35.92 -12.07
N GLY A 520 -28.32 34.86 -12.62
CA GLY A 520 -27.92 34.18 -13.84
C GLY A 520 -26.91 33.05 -13.66
N TYR A 521 -26.45 32.75 -12.44
CA TYR A 521 -25.53 31.64 -12.20
C TYR A 521 -26.27 30.32 -11.93
N ALA A 522 -25.67 29.21 -12.38
CA ALA A 522 -26.06 27.88 -11.93
C ALA A 522 -25.49 27.61 -10.53
N TYR A 523 -26.28 27.00 -9.65
CA TYR A 523 -25.88 26.69 -8.28
C TYR A 523 -26.42 25.34 -7.79
N TRP A 524 -25.85 24.86 -6.69
CA TRP A 524 -26.22 23.65 -5.98
C TRP A 524 -26.53 23.94 -4.51
N TYR A 525 -27.47 23.18 -3.96
CA TYR A 525 -27.83 23.27 -2.55
C TYR A 525 -26.88 22.43 -1.68
N PRO A 526 -26.67 22.82 -0.41
CA PRO A 526 -25.93 22.01 0.55
C PRO A 526 -26.50 20.61 0.63
N THR A 527 -25.62 19.60 0.72
CA THR A 527 -26.03 18.22 0.93
C THR A 527 -26.70 18.04 2.28
N TRP A 528 -26.27 18.83 3.27
CA TRP A 528 -26.83 18.88 4.61
C TRP A 528 -27.25 20.31 4.98
N GLY A 529 -28.46 20.48 5.48
CA GLY A 529 -29.00 21.77 5.88
C GLY A 529 -29.33 22.68 4.69
N THR A 530 -29.61 23.96 5.00
CA THR A 530 -30.10 24.95 4.02
C THR A 530 -29.25 26.20 3.94
N ASN A 531 -28.16 26.28 4.71
CA ASN A 531 -27.32 27.47 4.76
C ASN A 531 -26.33 27.48 3.60
N GLY A 532 -26.58 28.37 2.64
CA GLY A 532 -25.67 28.66 1.55
C GLY A 532 -26.01 28.02 0.21
N ARG A 533 -25.23 28.37 -0.80
CA ARG A 533 -25.27 27.80 -2.16
C ARG A 533 -23.87 27.75 -2.76
N PHE A 534 -23.63 26.73 -3.57
CA PHE A 534 -22.37 26.53 -4.28
C PHE A 534 -22.54 26.83 -5.76
N THR A 535 -21.62 27.57 -6.37
CA THR A 535 -21.75 28.14 -7.73
C THR A 535 -20.42 28.05 -8.47
N GLN A 536 -20.48 28.08 -9.81
CA GLN A 536 -19.31 28.27 -10.67
C GLN A 536 -19.52 29.48 -11.59
N THR A 537 -18.56 30.41 -11.63
CA THR A 537 -18.78 31.72 -12.28
C THR A 537 -18.82 31.68 -13.81
N ALA A 538 -18.18 30.71 -14.47
CA ALA A 538 -18.28 30.50 -15.92
C ALA A 538 -19.69 30.08 -16.39
N SER A 539 -20.55 29.60 -15.48
CA SER A 539 -21.92 29.19 -15.82
C SER A 539 -22.78 30.33 -16.37
N LYS A 540 -22.48 31.59 -16.01
CA LYS A 540 -23.22 32.78 -16.46
C LYS A 540 -22.66 33.40 -17.75
N SER A 541 -21.32 33.41 -17.90
CA SER A 541 -20.64 34.20 -18.93
C SER A 541 -20.44 33.46 -20.26
N ALA A 542 -20.37 32.13 -20.24
CA ALA A 542 -19.94 31.39 -21.43
C ALA A 542 -20.70 30.07 -21.67
N TYR A 543 -21.09 29.33 -20.62
CA TYR A 543 -21.69 28.00 -20.79
C TYR A 543 -22.67 27.64 -19.65
N PRO A 544 -24.00 27.77 -19.83
CA PRO A 544 -25.01 27.44 -18.81
C PRO A 544 -24.94 26.00 -18.28
N ASN A 545 -24.31 25.10 -19.05
CA ASN A 545 -24.05 23.70 -18.70
C ASN A 545 -22.55 23.40 -18.43
N GLY A 546 -21.71 24.42 -18.24
CA GLY A 546 -20.24 24.32 -18.17
C GLY A 546 -19.64 23.64 -16.93
N VAL A 547 -20.50 23.15 -16.04
CA VAL A 547 -20.15 22.20 -14.98
C VAL A 547 -20.86 20.89 -15.29
N TYR A 548 -20.07 19.85 -15.48
CA TYR A 548 -20.55 18.48 -15.61
C TYR A 548 -20.07 17.66 -14.43
N ASN A 549 -20.70 16.52 -14.22
CA ASN A 549 -20.37 15.68 -13.09
C ASN A 549 -19.34 14.62 -13.53
N ALA A 550 -18.41 14.27 -12.65
CA ALA A 550 -17.42 13.25 -12.91
C ALA A 550 -17.29 12.24 -11.77
N ALA A 551 -16.43 11.26 -12.01
CA ALA A 551 -16.22 10.19 -11.07
C ALA A 551 -15.40 10.61 -9.84
N CYS A 552 -15.67 9.95 -8.72
CA CYS A 552 -14.90 10.00 -7.49
C CYS A 552 -14.43 8.59 -7.07
N TRP A 553 -13.58 8.53 -6.05
CA TRP A 553 -12.90 7.28 -5.65
C TRP A 553 -13.24 6.87 -4.21
N HIS A 554 -14.44 7.21 -3.75
CA HIS A 554 -14.86 7.10 -2.35
C HIS A 554 -15.66 5.83 -2.03
N TYR A 555 -15.67 4.83 -2.90
CA TYR A 555 -16.36 3.58 -2.59
C TYR A 555 -15.81 2.96 -1.30
N LEU A 556 -16.72 2.54 -0.41
CA LEU A 556 -16.36 2.01 0.91
C LEU A 556 -15.91 0.55 0.88
N GLY A 557 -16.54 -0.24 0.01
CA GLY A 557 -16.37 -1.69 -0.04
C GLY A 557 -15.02 -2.11 -0.63
N TRP A 558 -14.82 -3.41 -0.66
CA TRP A 558 -13.63 -4.00 -1.26
C TRP A 558 -13.53 -3.65 -2.74
N CYS A 559 -12.30 -3.43 -3.19
CA CYS A 559 -11.98 -3.07 -4.56
C CYS A 559 -10.82 -3.89 -5.06
N GLY A 560 -10.94 -4.40 -6.28
CA GLY A 560 -9.85 -4.87 -7.09
C GLY A 560 -10.33 -5.66 -8.30
N THR A 561 -9.41 -5.91 -9.21
CA THR A 561 -9.70 -6.64 -10.45
C THR A 561 -9.10 -8.03 -10.38
N ALA A 562 -9.42 -8.89 -11.36
CA ALA A 562 -8.81 -10.21 -11.48
C ALA A 562 -7.28 -10.16 -11.63
N ARG A 563 -6.71 -8.99 -11.96
CA ARG A 563 -5.26 -8.79 -12.07
C ARG A 563 -4.59 -8.48 -10.74
N GLY A 564 -5.34 -8.04 -9.74
CA GLY A 564 -4.79 -7.54 -8.48
C GLY A 564 -4.09 -8.60 -7.61
N THR A 565 -3.56 -8.13 -6.48
CA THR A 565 -2.97 -8.97 -5.43
C THR A 565 -3.95 -9.19 -4.29
N ALA A 566 -3.91 -10.37 -3.66
CA ALA A 566 -4.68 -10.63 -2.44
C ALA A 566 -4.26 -9.66 -1.30
N PRO A 567 -5.16 -9.27 -0.38
CA PRO A 567 -6.58 -9.65 -0.32
C PRO A 567 -7.50 -8.85 -1.26
N PHE A 568 -6.98 -7.93 -2.07
CA PHE A 568 -7.80 -7.00 -2.87
C PHE A 568 -8.28 -7.56 -4.22
N ARG A 569 -7.59 -8.57 -4.77
CA ARG A 569 -7.91 -9.12 -6.10
C ARG A 569 -9.33 -9.67 -6.20
N SER A 570 -9.91 -9.57 -7.40
CA SER A 570 -11.24 -10.08 -7.76
C SER A 570 -12.42 -9.45 -7.01
N HIS A 571 -12.22 -8.34 -6.29
CA HIS A 571 -13.29 -7.56 -5.66
C HIS A 571 -13.86 -6.49 -6.59
N ILE A 572 -14.64 -6.91 -7.60
CA ILE A 572 -15.24 -6.04 -8.63
C ILE A 572 -16.51 -5.32 -8.12
N GLY A 573 -16.58 -5.04 -6.81
CA GLY A 573 -17.68 -4.31 -6.19
C GLY A 573 -18.99 -5.08 -6.05
N ASN A 574 -19.87 -4.51 -5.23
CA ASN A 574 -21.16 -5.03 -4.76
C ASN A 574 -21.12 -6.18 -3.74
N ASP A 575 -20.11 -6.21 -2.88
CA ASP A 575 -20.00 -7.17 -1.76
C ASP A 575 -21.07 -6.99 -0.65
N GLY A 576 -22.03 -6.07 -0.80
CA GLY A 576 -23.09 -5.87 0.19
C GLY A 576 -23.67 -4.46 0.32
N TYR A 577 -23.85 -3.71 -0.78
CA TYR A 577 -24.47 -2.37 -0.75
C TYR A 577 -23.70 -1.29 0.06
N SER A 578 -22.36 -1.27 0.06
CA SER A 578 -21.57 -0.38 0.94
C SER A 578 -21.70 1.14 0.66
N GLY A 579 -22.10 1.55 -0.54
CA GLY A 579 -22.24 2.98 -0.91
C GLY A 579 -20.93 3.76 -0.85
N PHE A 580 -21.02 5.08 -0.59
CA PHE A 580 -19.87 6.02 -0.60
C PHE A 580 -19.55 6.63 0.77
N GLY A 581 -20.23 6.17 1.83
CA GLY A 581 -20.01 6.64 3.18
C GLY A 581 -20.46 8.08 3.40
N VAL A 582 -21.49 8.51 2.68
CA VAL A 582 -22.17 9.79 2.89
C VAL A 582 -23.50 9.51 3.58
N ILE A 583 -23.71 10.07 4.77
CA ILE A 583 -24.96 9.92 5.52
C ILE A 583 -25.93 11.05 5.16
N LEU A 584 -27.14 10.67 4.75
CA LEU A 584 -28.26 11.57 4.48
C LEU A 584 -28.93 12.03 5.77
N GLU A 585 -29.74 13.09 5.69
CA GLU A 585 -30.46 13.66 6.84
C GLU A 585 -31.42 12.66 7.50
N ASP A 586 -31.88 11.65 6.76
CA ASP A 586 -32.70 10.56 7.29
C ASP A 586 -31.89 9.41 7.93
N GLY A 587 -30.57 9.55 8.01
CA GLY A 587 -29.64 8.57 8.57
C GLY A 587 -29.22 7.46 7.59
N THR A 588 -29.74 7.44 6.36
CA THR A 588 -29.37 6.42 5.38
C THR A 588 -28.07 6.75 4.66
N ASN A 589 -27.34 5.72 4.21
CA ASN A 589 -26.11 5.91 3.43
C ASN A 589 -26.44 6.10 1.93
N TYR A 590 -25.85 7.13 1.35
CA TYR A 590 -26.12 7.56 -0.02
C TYR A 590 -25.64 6.53 -1.05
N ALA A 591 -26.48 6.30 -2.06
CA ALA A 591 -26.24 5.41 -3.21
C ALA A 591 -25.83 3.96 -2.87
N VAL A 592 -26.17 3.48 -1.66
CA VAL A 592 -26.04 2.09 -1.19
C VAL A 592 -26.59 1.07 -2.19
N LYS A 593 -27.72 1.37 -2.86
CA LYS A 593 -28.42 0.47 -3.79
C LYS A 593 -28.05 0.64 -5.28
N SER A 594 -27.04 1.44 -5.60
CA SER A 594 -26.70 1.72 -7.00
C SER A 594 -25.93 0.54 -7.62
N THR A 595 -26.50 -0.08 -8.66
CA THR A 595 -25.90 -1.25 -9.36
C THR A 595 -24.70 -0.91 -10.24
N ALA A 596 -24.45 0.38 -10.47
CA ALA A 596 -23.34 0.86 -11.30
C ALA A 596 -22.13 1.37 -10.49
N VAL A 597 -22.08 1.07 -9.19
CA VAL A 597 -20.93 1.42 -8.34
C VAL A 597 -19.86 0.34 -8.46
N ASN A 598 -18.61 0.77 -8.66
CA ASN A 598 -17.42 -0.06 -8.69
C ASN A 598 -17.47 -1.24 -9.69
N THR A 599 -18.20 -1.10 -10.80
CA THR A 599 -18.40 -2.17 -11.81
C THR A 599 -17.11 -2.64 -12.49
N ASP A 600 -16.01 -1.90 -12.35
CA ASP A 600 -14.70 -2.22 -12.90
C ASP A 600 -13.67 -2.58 -11.81
N GLY A 601 -14.07 -2.65 -10.54
CA GLY A 601 -13.19 -2.93 -9.40
C GLY A 601 -12.24 -1.79 -9.02
N LYS A 602 -12.38 -0.59 -9.59
CA LYS A 602 -11.43 0.54 -9.41
C LYS A 602 -11.84 1.55 -8.33
N GLY A 603 -12.93 1.32 -7.63
CA GLY A 603 -13.49 2.17 -6.58
C GLY A 603 -14.29 3.36 -7.08
N THR A 604 -14.82 3.29 -8.31
CA THR A 604 -15.47 4.40 -9.03
C THR A 604 -17.00 4.43 -8.88
N ASP A 605 -17.62 5.60 -9.12
CA ASP A 605 -19.06 5.90 -9.05
C ASP A 605 -19.68 6.17 -10.44
N GLN A 606 -19.44 5.30 -11.43
CA GLN A 606 -19.78 5.52 -12.85
C GLN A 606 -21.23 5.97 -13.16
N ALA A 607 -22.20 5.80 -12.26
CA ALA A 607 -23.58 6.30 -12.43
C ALA A 607 -24.01 7.47 -11.55
N ASN A 608 -23.31 7.79 -10.45
CA ASN A 608 -23.78 8.80 -9.49
C ASN A 608 -23.08 10.16 -9.65
N TRP A 609 -21.90 10.17 -10.30
CA TRP A 609 -21.10 11.34 -10.66
C TRP A 609 -21.05 12.38 -9.53
N LEU A 610 -20.32 12.04 -8.47
CA LEU A 610 -20.35 12.77 -7.20
C LEU A 610 -19.42 13.98 -7.13
N ALA A 611 -18.64 14.24 -8.17
CA ALA A 611 -17.74 15.38 -8.26
C ALA A 611 -18.27 16.46 -9.21
N TRP A 612 -18.06 17.73 -8.86
CA TRP A 612 -18.24 18.88 -9.74
C TRP A 612 -16.98 19.08 -10.57
N VAL A 613 -17.11 19.14 -11.89
CA VAL A 613 -16.00 19.38 -12.81
C VAL A 613 -16.31 20.53 -13.74
N THR A 614 -15.33 21.39 -13.96
CA THR A 614 -15.37 22.35 -15.05
C THR A 614 -14.05 22.35 -15.81
N THR A 615 -14.15 22.70 -17.09
CA THR A 615 -13.02 22.82 -18.01
C THR A 615 -12.69 24.27 -18.37
N TYR A 616 -13.37 25.23 -17.72
CA TYR A 616 -13.32 26.66 -18.02
C TYR A 616 -12.78 27.44 -16.81
N TRP A 617 -11.50 27.82 -16.86
CA TRP A 617 -10.82 28.46 -15.73
C TRP A 617 -10.37 29.88 -15.97
N TRP A 618 -10.37 30.35 -17.22
CA TRP A 618 -9.94 31.71 -17.53
C TRP A 618 -10.83 32.35 -18.60
N ASN A 619 -11.23 33.59 -18.37
CA ASN A 619 -12.04 34.38 -19.27
C ASN A 619 -11.14 35.18 -20.23
N ALA A 620 -11.24 34.89 -21.53
CA ALA A 620 -10.43 35.54 -22.56
C ALA A 620 -10.73 37.04 -22.73
N SER A 621 -11.97 37.47 -22.46
CA SER A 621 -12.42 38.83 -22.73
C SER A 621 -12.06 39.80 -21.61
N THR A 622 -12.05 39.32 -20.36
CA THR A 622 -11.72 40.13 -19.18
C THR A 622 -10.32 39.85 -18.63
N ASP A 623 -9.65 38.80 -19.13
CA ASP A 623 -8.40 38.26 -18.59
C ASP A 623 -8.47 37.94 -17.09
N ARG A 624 -9.62 37.42 -16.66
CA ARG A 624 -9.87 37.07 -15.26
C ARG A 624 -10.14 35.57 -15.08
N PRO A 625 -9.69 34.98 -13.96
CA PRO A 625 -10.02 33.60 -13.66
C PRO A 625 -11.51 33.43 -13.38
N TYR A 626 -12.03 32.26 -13.74
CA TYR A 626 -13.30 31.77 -13.21
C TYR A 626 -13.06 31.11 -11.85
N ALA A 627 -14.13 31.03 -11.05
CA ALA A 627 -14.05 30.60 -9.67
C ALA A 627 -15.16 29.60 -9.34
N TRP A 628 -14.83 28.66 -8.46
CA TRP A 628 -15.82 28.07 -7.58
C TRP A 628 -16.18 29.08 -6.49
N VAL A 629 -17.46 29.20 -6.16
CA VAL A 629 -17.92 30.14 -5.14
C VAL A 629 -18.89 29.45 -4.19
N VAL A 630 -18.69 29.64 -2.89
CA VAL A 630 -19.67 29.27 -1.86
C VAL A 630 -20.17 30.51 -1.14
N GLU A 631 -21.48 30.70 -1.16
CA GLU A 631 -22.21 31.71 -0.38
C GLU A 631 -22.77 31.05 0.88
N PHE A 632 -22.68 31.69 2.04
CA PHE A 632 -23.28 31.21 3.29
C PHE A 632 -23.50 32.36 4.28
N SER A 633 -24.27 32.11 5.34
CA SER A 633 -24.46 33.03 6.47
C SER A 633 -23.66 32.58 7.68
N THR A 634 -23.13 33.55 8.43
CA THR A 634 -22.52 33.39 9.76
C THR A 634 -23.28 34.21 10.82
N ALA A 635 -24.49 34.69 10.49
CA ALA A 635 -25.29 35.53 11.37
C ALA A 635 -25.63 34.78 12.67
N GLY A 636 -25.43 35.47 13.81
CA GLY A 636 -25.66 34.89 15.13
C GLY A 636 -24.63 33.85 15.58
N ILE A 637 -23.56 33.63 14.80
CA ILE A 637 -22.50 32.68 15.13
C ILE A 637 -21.23 33.44 15.50
N SER A 638 -20.59 33.03 16.60
CA SER A 638 -19.29 33.51 17.05
C SER A 638 -18.37 32.31 17.24
N SER A 639 -17.21 32.35 16.63
CA SER A 639 -16.16 31.34 16.74
C SER A 639 -14.84 32.00 16.39
N ASP A 640 -13.76 31.59 17.05
CA ASP A 640 -12.40 31.99 16.74
C ASP A 640 -11.76 31.09 15.68
N ARG A 641 -12.44 30.01 15.29
CA ARG A 641 -11.91 28.98 14.38
C ARG A 641 -12.96 28.57 13.39
N VAL A 642 -12.77 29.01 12.17
CA VAL A 642 -13.59 28.65 11.01
C VAL A 642 -12.67 28.27 9.88
N SER A 643 -13.00 27.20 9.15
CA SER A 643 -12.16 26.64 8.09
C SER A 643 -12.98 26.31 6.86
N LEU A 644 -12.39 26.54 5.69
CA LEU A 644 -12.82 25.94 4.42
C LEU A 644 -12.12 24.60 4.26
N ILE A 645 -12.87 23.54 3.99
CA ILE A 645 -12.37 22.19 3.77
C ILE A 645 -12.78 21.73 2.38
N MET A 646 -11.84 21.19 1.61
CA MET A 646 -12.07 20.76 0.23
C MET A 646 -11.37 19.45 -0.08
N SER A 647 -11.88 18.76 -1.12
CA SER A 647 -11.23 17.62 -1.76
C SER A 647 -11.20 17.88 -3.28
N VAL A 648 -10.01 18.02 -3.84
CA VAL A 648 -9.77 18.62 -5.17
C VAL A 648 -8.84 17.78 -6.05
N GLN A 649 -9.03 17.84 -7.37
CA GLN A 649 -8.23 17.09 -8.34
C GLN A 649 -8.17 17.85 -9.67
N SER A 650 -6.97 17.95 -10.26
CA SER A 650 -6.79 18.49 -11.61
C SER A 650 -6.97 17.40 -12.68
N GLY A 651 -7.21 17.83 -13.92
CA GLY A 651 -7.44 17.00 -15.08
C GLY A 651 -6.26 16.10 -15.48
N ARG A 652 -6.49 15.29 -16.52
CA ARG A 652 -5.48 14.44 -17.15
C ARG A 652 -4.50 15.29 -17.97
N ALA A 653 -3.23 15.34 -17.56
CA ALA A 653 -2.21 16.24 -18.12
C ALA A 653 -1.99 16.13 -19.65
N THR A 654 -2.11 14.94 -20.27
CA THR A 654 -1.96 14.79 -21.75
C THR A 654 -3.16 15.24 -22.55
N LEU A 655 -4.32 15.41 -21.90
CA LEU A 655 -5.55 15.72 -22.59
C LEU A 655 -6.09 17.09 -22.26
N ASN A 656 -5.63 17.79 -21.21
CA ASN A 656 -6.06 19.14 -20.80
C ASN A 656 -5.31 19.59 -19.52
N ALA A 657 -4.57 20.71 -19.57
CA ALA A 657 -3.78 21.24 -18.47
C ALA A 657 -4.67 22.03 -17.49
N GLY A 658 -4.87 21.51 -16.27
CA GLY A 658 -5.70 22.14 -15.24
C GLY A 658 -4.94 23.16 -14.39
N PRO A 659 -5.63 23.98 -13.59
CA PRO A 659 -4.98 24.91 -12.68
C PRO A 659 -4.24 24.17 -11.56
N TYR A 660 -2.95 24.48 -11.39
CA TYR A 660 -2.13 23.91 -10.33
C TYR A 660 -2.13 24.77 -9.05
N PHE A 661 -1.95 26.09 -9.20
CA PHE A 661 -1.92 27.03 -8.07
C PHE A 661 -3.27 27.72 -7.88
N TRP A 662 -3.79 27.68 -6.65
CA TRP A 662 -5.11 28.19 -6.31
C TRP A 662 -5.05 29.22 -5.20
N LYS A 663 -5.86 30.27 -5.31
CA LYS A 663 -6.07 31.28 -4.26
C LYS A 663 -7.50 31.24 -3.75
N VAL A 664 -7.65 31.48 -2.45
CA VAL A 664 -8.95 31.62 -1.78
C VAL A 664 -9.11 33.04 -1.27
N GLN A 665 -10.26 33.64 -1.56
CA GLN A 665 -10.60 34.99 -1.12
C GLN A 665 -12.00 35.01 -0.55
N TRP A 666 -12.27 35.96 0.34
CA TRP A 666 -13.59 36.16 0.93
C TRP A 666 -14.15 37.55 0.63
N SER A 667 -15.47 37.69 0.66
CA SER A 667 -16.18 38.96 0.49
C SER A 667 -17.45 39.03 1.34
N ALA A 668 -17.86 40.24 1.68
CA ALA A 668 -19.15 40.55 2.31
C ALA A 668 -20.19 41.12 1.33
N THR A 669 -19.85 41.29 0.05
CA THR A 669 -20.76 41.79 -0.99
C THR A 669 -21.00 40.77 -2.10
N GLY A 670 -20.00 39.93 -2.41
CA GLY A 670 -20.16 38.83 -3.36
C GLY A 670 -20.25 39.24 -4.83
N ASP A 671 -19.77 40.43 -5.21
CA ASP A 671 -19.72 40.82 -6.62
C ASP A 671 -18.59 40.07 -7.35
N TYR A 672 -18.95 39.05 -8.12
CA TYR A 672 -17.99 38.22 -8.86
C TYR A 672 -17.42 38.91 -10.09
N GLU A 673 -18.06 39.97 -10.59
CA GLU A 673 -17.63 40.69 -11.79
C GLU A 673 -16.59 41.78 -11.44
N SER A 674 -16.28 41.98 -10.15
CA SER A 674 -15.29 42.93 -9.64
C SER A 674 -14.31 42.24 -8.67
N ASP A 675 -13.11 42.81 -8.51
CA ASP A 675 -12.17 42.42 -7.44
C ASP A 675 -12.32 43.33 -6.20
N GLU A 676 -13.07 44.43 -6.32
CA GLU A 676 -13.36 45.32 -5.22
C GLU A 676 -14.15 44.60 -4.12
N GLY A 677 -13.69 44.70 -2.87
CA GLY A 677 -14.33 44.06 -1.72
C GLY A 677 -14.06 42.55 -1.59
N TRP A 678 -13.08 42.00 -2.33
CA TRP A 678 -12.52 40.68 -2.10
C TRP A 678 -11.19 40.78 -1.36
N PHE A 679 -11.01 39.94 -0.35
CA PHE A 679 -9.81 39.91 0.49
C PHE A 679 -9.19 38.52 0.45
N ASP A 680 -7.87 38.45 0.29
CA ASP A 680 -7.15 37.18 0.35
C ASP A 680 -7.30 36.54 1.72
N VAL A 681 -7.57 35.24 1.74
CA VAL A 681 -7.29 34.40 2.90
C VAL A 681 -5.77 34.18 2.90
N GLU A 682 -5.15 34.20 4.08
CA GLU A 682 -3.69 34.25 4.26
C GLU A 682 -2.91 33.43 3.22
N ALA A 683 -2.03 34.11 2.47
CA ALA A 683 -1.25 33.53 1.38
C ALA A 683 0.21 33.32 1.83
N ALA A 684 0.59 32.08 2.08
CA ALA A 684 1.92 31.73 2.60
C ALA A 684 2.94 31.33 1.52
N GLN A 685 2.56 31.28 0.23
CA GLN A 685 3.41 30.74 -0.83
C GLN A 685 3.31 31.55 -2.14
N THR A 686 4.38 31.47 -2.95
CA THR A 686 4.54 32.21 -4.20
C THR A 686 4.83 31.24 -5.34
N ALA A 687 4.04 31.29 -6.40
CA ALA A 687 4.23 30.47 -7.59
C ALA A 687 5.48 30.90 -8.39
N PRO A 688 6.00 30.08 -9.31
CA PRO A 688 7.16 30.45 -10.13
C PRO A 688 6.99 31.73 -10.95
N ASP A 689 5.76 32.12 -11.28
CA ASP A 689 5.45 33.37 -12.00
C ASP A 689 5.25 34.59 -11.07
N GLY A 690 5.46 34.42 -9.76
CA GLY A 690 5.29 35.46 -8.75
C GLY A 690 3.87 35.59 -8.17
N SER A 691 2.91 34.80 -8.64
CA SER A 691 1.53 34.85 -8.13
C SER A 691 1.43 34.28 -6.71
N ALA A 692 0.73 34.99 -5.82
CA ALA A 692 0.43 34.48 -4.49
C ALA A 692 -0.66 33.40 -4.55
N TYR A 693 -0.46 32.28 -3.86
CA TYR A 693 -1.43 31.18 -3.81
C TYR A 693 -1.60 30.63 -2.39
N THR A 694 -2.73 29.96 -2.17
CA THR A 694 -3.13 29.36 -0.90
C THR A 694 -2.85 27.85 -0.87
N PHE A 695 -3.08 27.14 -1.98
CA PHE A 695 -2.78 25.70 -2.08
C PHE A 695 -2.48 25.26 -3.52
N THR A 696 -1.90 24.07 -3.66
CA THR A 696 -1.64 23.39 -4.93
C THR A 696 -2.62 22.24 -5.16
N GLN A 697 -2.92 21.95 -6.43
CA GLN A 697 -3.82 20.88 -6.83
C GLN A 697 -3.11 19.94 -7.83
N PRO A 698 -2.77 18.70 -7.44
CA PRO A 698 -2.05 17.78 -8.31
C PRO A 698 -2.91 17.30 -9.48
N ASP A 699 -2.24 16.97 -10.57
CA ASP A 699 -2.85 16.46 -11.80
C ASP A 699 -3.25 14.99 -11.67
N PHE A 700 -4.32 14.58 -12.35
CA PHE A 700 -4.65 13.16 -12.42
C PHE A 700 -3.73 12.43 -13.41
N PRO A 701 -3.23 11.22 -13.10
CA PRO A 701 -2.38 10.47 -13.99
C PRO A 701 -3.02 10.13 -15.34
N VAL A 702 -2.17 9.99 -16.36
CA VAL A 702 -2.61 9.69 -17.72
C VAL A 702 -2.36 8.23 -18.04
N PHE A 703 -3.44 7.46 -18.22
CA PHE A 703 -3.41 6.10 -18.79
C PHE A 703 -2.19 5.26 -18.32
N ALA A 704 -1.23 5.02 -19.23
CA ALA A 704 -0.08 4.15 -19.02
C ALA A 704 1.14 4.84 -18.39
N THR A 705 1.12 6.16 -18.17
CA THR A 705 2.25 6.94 -17.65
C THR A 705 1.81 7.83 -16.49
N GLN A 706 2.31 7.53 -15.30
CA GLN A 706 2.23 8.37 -14.11
C GLN A 706 3.54 9.13 -13.93
N ARG A 707 3.45 10.30 -13.30
CA ARG A 707 4.57 11.18 -12.96
C ARG A 707 4.53 11.51 -11.47
N SER A 708 5.67 11.95 -10.92
CA SER A 708 5.79 12.25 -9.49
C SER A 708 4.87 13.36 -9.00
N TRP A 709 4.40 14.28 -9.85
CA TRP A 709 3.44 15.35 -9.50
C TRP A 709 1.97 14.99 -9.71
N GLN A 710 1.68 13.72 -10.03
CA GLN A 710 0.34 13.26 -10.37
C GLN A 710 -0.25 12.35 -9.30
N LEU A 711 -1.49 12.65 -8.89
CA LEU A 711 -2.21 11.94 -7.85
C LEU A 711 -3.43 11.22 -8.43
N PRO A 712 -3.50 9.87 -8.42
CA PRO A 712 -4.69 9.13 -8.80
C PRO A 712 -5.77 9.15 -7.70
N ALA A 713 -6.00 10.31 -7.09
CA ALA A 713 -6.95 10.57 -6.01
C ALA A 713 -7.28 12.08 -5.93
N TYR A 714 -8.24 12.46 -5.10
CA TYR A 714 -8.46 13.86 -4.76
C TYR A 714 -7.57 14.24 -3.57
N LYS A 715 -6.94 15.40 -3.62
CA LYS A 715 -6.15 15.99 -2.53
C LYS A 715 -7.07 16.69 -1.54
N GLN A 716 -6.86 16.46 -0.25
CA GLN A 716 -7.63 17.12 0.81
C GLN A 716 -6.90 18.38 1.29
N VAL A 717 -7.64 19.47 1.44
CA VAL A 717 -7.11 20.77 1.83
C VAL A 717 -8.02 21.36 2.90
N GLU A 718 -7.43 21.88 3.96
CA GLU A 718 -8.12 22.72 4.95
C GLU A 718 -7.43 24.08 5.02
N ILE A 719 -8.22 25.14 4.95
CA ILE A 719 -7.76 26.53 4.92
C ILE A 719 -8.45 27.27 6.07
N PRO A 720 -7.71 27.73 7.09
CA PRO A 720 -8.24 28.61 8.13
C PRO A 720 -8.80 29.88 7.49
N LEU A 721 -10.00 30.28 7.90
CA LEU A 721 -10.67 31.48 7.43
C LEU A 721 -10.58 32.60 8.48
N PRO A 722 -10.52 33.87 8.04
CA PRO A 722 -10.35 35.00 8.94
C PRO A 722 -11.58 35.22 9.83
N ALA A 723 -11.40 35.60 11.10
CA ALA A 723 -12.48 35.82 12.06
C ALA A 723 -13.47 36.91 11.61
N GLU A 724 -13.03 37.80 10.73
CA GLU A 724 -13.81 38.88 10.11
C GLU A 724 -15.03 38.39 9.33
N ILE A 725 -15.10 37.10 8.98
CA ILE A 725 -16.27 36.51 8.31
C ILE A 725 -17.42 36.22 9.29
N MET A 726 -17.18 36.21 10.59
CA MET A 726 -18.19 35.82 11.59
C MET A 726 -19.22 36.93 11.83
N GLY A 727 -20.44 36.55 12.23
CA GLY A 727 -21.53 37.49 12.55
C GLY A 727 -22.13 38.22 11.34
N ARG A 728 -21.93 37.73 10.12
CA ARG A 728 -22.40 38.37 8.88
C ARG A 728 -23.63 37.66 8.32
N GLU A 729 -24.59 38.46 7.85
CA GLU A 729 -25.77 37.95 7.13
C GLU A 729 -25.39 37.10 5.92
N LYS A 730 -24.36 37.52 5.18
CA LYS A 730 -23.81 36.79 4.05
C LYS A 730 -22.30 36.95 3.94
N VAL A 731 -21.66 35.86 3.54
CA VAL A 731 -20.26 35.73 3.23
C VAL A 731 -20.14 34.94 1.94
N TRP A 732 -19.16 35.32 1.12
CA TRP A 732 -18.78 34.58 -0.08
C TRP A 732 -17.33 34.19 0.01
N LEU A 733 -17.02 32.94 -0.32
CA LEU A 733 -15.65 32.50 -0.61
C LEU A 733 -15.54 32.22 -2.10
N ARG A 734 -14.51 32.75 -2.76
CA ARG A 734 -14.16 32.37 -4.13
C ARG A 734 -12.84 31.60 -4.12
N ILE A 735 -12.83 30.46 -4.78
CA ILE A 735 -11.69 29.57 -4.98
C ILE A 735 -11.37 29.58 -6.47
N GLN A 736 -10.24 30.15 -6.83
CA GLN A 736 -9.90 30.41 -8.23
C GLN A 736 -8.41 30.18 -8.51
N PRO A 737 -8.04 29.91 -9.77
CA PRO A 737 -6.65 29.87 -10.18
C PRO A 737 -5.91 31.15 -9.75
N ALA A 738 -4.77 30.97 -9.10
CA ALA A 738 -3.84 32.05 -8.76
C ALA A 738 -2.94 32.41 -9.93
N SER A 739 -2.57 31.39 -10.71
CA SER A 739 -1.63 31.46 -11.83
C SER A 739 -2.23 30.77 -13.06
N ARG A 740 -1.74 31.14 -14.24
CA ARG A 740 -2.02 30.45 -15.50
C ARG A 740 -1.08 29.27 -15.77
N LEU A 741 -0.08 29.02 -14.93
CA LEU A 741 0.81 27.87 -15.07
C LEU A 741 0.03 26.56 -14.91
N SER A 742 0.37 25.60 -15.76
CA SER A 742 -0.30 24.29 -15.79
C SER A 742 0.66 23.24 -16.35
N SER A 743 0.51 21.98 -15.96
CA SER A 743 1.34 20.89 -16.50
C SER A 743 0.79 20.34 -17.82
N GLY A 744 1.67 20.06 -18.77
CA GLY A 744 1.41 19.28 -19.97
C GLY A 744 2.11 17.92 -19.90
N LEU A 745 3.15 17.73 -20.72
CA LEU A 745 3.99 16.53 -20.67
C LEU A 745 5.09 16.65 -19.61
N GLY A 746 5.56 17.88 -19.34
CA GLY A 746 6.40 18.25 -18.21
C GLY A 746 5.61 18.95 -17.10
N PHE A 747 6.25 19.11 -15.95
CA PHE A 747 5.69 19.86 -14.83
C PHE A 747 5.68 21.36 -15.15
N LEU A 748 4.51 22.00 -15.02
CA LEU A 748 4.31 23.44 -15.25
C LEU A 748 4.87 24.00 -16.57
N ASP A 749 4.98 23.17 -17.62
CA ASP A 749 5.51 23.56 -18.94
C ASP A 749 4.46 24.20 -19.88
N GLY A 750 3.21 24.30 -19.41
CA GLY A 750 2.08 24.77 -20.17
C GLY A 750 1.38 25.99 -19.55
N SER A 751 0.28 26.39 -20.19
CA SER A 751 -0.60 27.43 -19.65
C SER A 751 -2.07 27.03 -19.77
N ILE A 752 -2.87 27.48 -18.81
CA ILE A 752 -4.32 27.31 -18.81
C ILE A 752 -4.89 27.96 -20.08
N PRO A 753 -5.54 27.20 -20.97
CA PRO A 753 -6.16 27.73 -22.17
C PRO A 753 -7.33 28.67 -21.86
N MET A 754 -7.51 29.64 -22.75
CA MET A 754 -8.62 30.60 -22.74
C MET A 754 -9.90 29.94 -23.31
N GLY A 755 -10.48 28.97 -22.60
CA GLY A 755 -11.67 28.24 -23.06
C GLY A 755 -11.83 26.84 -22.46
N TYR A 756 -12.58 25.97 -23.16
CA TYR A 756 -12.75 24.56 -22.83
C TYR A 756 -11.43 23.86 -23.12
N ASN A 757 -10.68 23.43 -22.08
CA ASN A 757 -9.59 22.43 -22.14
C ASN A 757 -8.69 22.41 -20.88
N ALA A 758 -9.22 22.79 -19.71
CA ALA A 758 -8.46 22.75 -18.45
C ALA A 758 -9.34 22.15 -17.36
N ALA A 759 -9.29 20.84 -17.13
CA ALA A 759 -10.21 20.24 -16.16
C ALA A 759 -9.75 20.52 -14.72
N GLY A 760 -10.68 20.97 -13.88
CA GLY A 760 -10.52 21.05 -12.43
C GLY A 760 -11.77 20.48 -11.77
N ALA A 761 -11.58 19.63 -10.77
CA ALA A 761 -12.62 18.87 -10.12
C ALA A 761 -12.59 19.07 -8.61
N MET A 762 -13.78 19.02 -8.00
CA MET A 762 -13.97 19.03 -6.56
C MET A 762 -15.06 18.02 -6.22
N ASP A 763 -14.84 17.19 -5.21
CA ASP A 763 -15.79 16.14 -4.83
C ASP A 763 -16.27 16.24 -3.38
N TYR A 764 -15.73 17.21 -2.64
CA TYR A 764 -16.18 17.61 -1.32
C TYR A 764 -15.85 19.08 -1.07
N LEU A 765 -16.79 19.81 -0.48
CA LEU A 765 -16.57 21.15 0.08
C LEU A 765 -17.36 21.31 1.38
N ALA A 766 -16.76 21.88 2.41
CA ALA A 766 -17.47 22.27 3.62
C ALA A 766 -16.86 23.54 4.21
N VAL A 767 -17.70 24.32 4.90
CA VAL A 767 -17.22 25.36 5.83
C VAL A 767 -17.65 24.94 7.23
N ARG A 768 -16.67 24.81 8.14
CA ARG A 768 -16.89 24.35 9.52
C ARG A 768 -16.31 25.35 10.51
N TYR A 769 -16.92 25.43 11.69
CA TYR A 769 -16.42 26.24 12.81
C TYR A 769 -16.39 25.45 14.10
N ASN A 770 -15.49 25.79 15.03
CA ASN A 770 -15.45 25.15 16.34
C ASN A 770 -16.55 25.75 17.25
N ARG A 771 -17.27 24.87 17.96
CA ARG A 771 -18.39 25.22 18.84
C ARG A 771 -17.98 26.00 20.07
#